data_AF-A0AAU5D006-F1
#
_entry.id   AF-A0AAU5D006-F1
#
_cell.length_a   1.000
_cell.length_b   1.000
_cell.length_c   1.000
_cell.angle_alpha   90.00
_cell.angle_beta   90.00
_cell.angle_gamma   90.00
#
_symmetry.space_group_name_H-M   'P 1'
#
loop_
_entity.id
_entity.type
_entity.pdbx_description
1 polymer ?
#
loop_
_entity_poly.entity_id
_entity_poly.type
_entity_poly.pdbx_seq_one_letter_code
_entity_poly.pdbx_strand_id
1 'polypeptide(L)'
;MADTEQGGRAGLVAWLGHAWQRCRELMPPDGGRSPDPEGFDAAIGELEQLERLLADDEEWGRRTAARLGMVLAVRYAAGGPPQDRARAAELLRRSRAAGPGAPLPADERQAAALMLMTVVFPVNPTGLDPQGRKSDVSDVLSWLARNPEAAKACEEEVQALAAEVKSAPLPDVLGSPARLFLESLDDSDPTARMTQALDAMPHSNPNVAELRTMLHLVSELGKAPRKDRTGDDPDVVRRDSELAEIGSQAMLPAMLDLLEASRAGDPARLERALLVVREAHARMPPDHPLARILSAVAGPLLHMAGMVGGSHQDAAAGGELIARLAQLIASDPTGELAPMGLALKVMLLGLRIEAARHSGDPGTLDEVIDELHELEAVTPAGHDQHVQTRLFLGVAYGQRGLGRNDRADLLRAAQYLEHTPELPAFAFGLTGDLPARLAEIGRLTRAALDGDPQQAAPITEPGPDAPLRERWGAASALHLRWGLFKDPADLDRTIDQLMLFRAGLRDGLGVPFAPAALDILAQSLRERSAATGSDADASTATEVAREALRHLGATVALQLGAEHGLLAARSGAEYAVRAARWAAGRGQVEEAVDALELGRALVLRAASAAASVPEQLAALGHEELAAAWRESGGAQPGDTDELPRELPSRLRREALEALGYRDADGGLFTTPTVGQLTAGLADCGADALVYLIAGEGAEPGQALVIGPETGTAAIALPLLSGPGRRPLDTYLDAAADRDPDDPDRRAEAVWEEALSELCDWAFPAALSPVLALVNSRIAARPDRRDRPGPMRLVLVACGRLGVVPWHAARLPRTMPFSYACQVLAVSYAASGGQFLRAAARDRRAPGEAPVLVADPRMELTRAEQEVTWLREACYPRARLLGDFYEPSVRPEGPGTPDEVLAALRGPLSLLHVASHGSAGIRPTVSALHLALPDGREPGMGDEDFGGGRDGGAGSGGGRSGGGSGGGHDAGMLTVTRLLDGGGPEDGPAAPDGPLVVLSACETDLSTRDHDEALTLATAFVANGARDVVGSRWTTRDSASALMMAVFHHHVAVEGRSPADALREAQLWMLDPGRRDPGTLDGELLREATRQDLDRLPSWAAFIHQGNPGC
;
A
#
# COMPACT_ATOMS: atom_id res chain seq x y z
N MET A 1 -21.36 55.76 60.23
CA MET A 1 -20.49 54.95 59.33
C MET A 1 -20.74 53.45 59.47
N ALA A 2 -21.06 52.91 60.66
CA ALA A 2 -21.39 51.48 60.82
C ALA A 2 -22.65 51.00 60.05
N ASP A 3 -23.69 51.84 59.93
CA ASP A 3 -24.95 51.50 59.23
C ASP A 3 -24.80 51.38 57.69
N THR A 4 -23.86 52.14 57.10
CA THR A 4 -23.55 52.09 55.66
C THR A 4 -22.66 50.90 55.30
N GLU A 5 -21.76 50.46 56.19
CA GLU A 5 -20.95 49.24 55.99
C GLU A 5 -21.81 47.97 56.10
N GLN A 6 -22.76 47.91 57.04
CA GLN A 6 -23.68 46.77 57.16
C GLN A 6 -24.68 46.68 55.98
N GLY A 7 -25.18 47.82 55.47
CA GLY A 7 -26.03 47.84 54.28
C GLY A 7 -25.28 47.46 52.99
N GLY A 8 -24.03 47.90 52.83
CA GLY A 8 -23.16 47.51 51.72
C GLY A 8 -22.83 46.01 51.75
N ARG A 9 -22.49 45.47 52.92
CA ARG A 9 -22.23 44.04 53.12
C ARG A 9 -23.45 43.18 52.79
N ALA A 10 -24.64 43.55 53.30
CA ALA A 10 -25.88 42.81 53.02
C ALA A 10 -26.24 42.83 51.51
N GLY A 11 -25.97 43.95 50.82
CA GLY A 11 -26.16 44.07 49.37
C GLY A 11 -25.21 43.16 48.58
N LEU A 12 -23.94 43.08 48.95
CA LEU A 12 -22.96 42.17 48.31
C LEU A 12 -23.30 40.70 48.54
N VAL A 13 -23.76 40.33 49.75
CA VAL A 13 -24.19 38.96 50.06
C VAL A 13 -25.44 38.56 49.27
N ALA A 14 -26.42 39.45 49.14
CA ALA A 14 -27.59 39.22 48.31
C ALA A 14 -27.21 39.08 46.83
N TRP A 15 -26.31 39.92 46.34
CA TRP A 15 -25.78 39.83 44.97
C TRP A 15 -25.06 38.50 44.74
N LEU A 16 -24.23 38.04 45.67
CA LEU A 16 -23.59 36.73 45.61
C LEU A 16 -24.61 35.58 45.55
N GLY A 17 -25.71 35.66 46.31
CA GLY A 17 -26.79 34.69 46.24
C GLY A 17 -27.45 34.62 44.86
N HIS A 18 -27.72 35.77 44.25
CA HIS A 18 -28.30 35.87 42.90
C HIS A 18 -27.34 35.42 41.80
N ALA A 19 -26.06 35.80 41.89
CA ALA A 19 -25.02 35.37 40.95
C ALA A 19 -24.85 33.85 41.00
N TRP A 20 -24.79 33.26 42.21
CA TRP A 20 -24.72 31.82 42.39
C TRP A 20 -25.93 31.08 41.82
N GLN A 21 -27.14 31.62 42.01
CA GLN A 21 -28.36 31.02 41.46
C GLN A 21 -28.34 30.99 39.92
N ARG A 22 -27.87 32.06 39.27
CA ARG A 22 -27.69 32.07 37.80
C ARG A 22 -26.69 31.02 37.33
N CYS A 23 -25.56 30.86 38.04
CA CYS A 23 -24.61 29.79 37.73
C CYS A 23 -25.25 28.41 37.84
N ARG A 24 -26.13 28.18 38.83
CA ARG A 24 -26.84 26.91 39.01
C ARG A 24 -27.85 26.63 37.89
N GLU A 25 -28.45 27.65 37.30
CA GLU A 25 -29.39 27.51 36.18
C GLU A 25 -28.68 27.13 34.87
N LEU A 26 -27.37 27.42 34.75
CA LEU A 26 -26.52 27.00 33.64
C LEU A 26 -25.99 25.56 33.79
N MET A 27 -26.11 24.96 34.97
CA MET A 27 -25.70 23.57 35.24
C MET A 27 -26.88 22.61 35.06
N PRO A 28 -26.83 21.63 34.13
CA PRO A 28 -27.94 20.72 33.89
C PRO A 28 -28.20 19.79 35.09
N PRO A 29 -29.48 19.50 35.44
CA PRO A 29 -29.83 18.67 36.58
C PRO A 29 -29.55 17.17 36.37
N ASP A 30 -29.59 16.71 35.12
CA ASP A 30 -29.32 15.33 34.73
C ASP A 30 -28.12 15.35 33.77
N GLY A 31 -27.00 14.73 34.13
CA GLY A 31 -25.69 14.81 33.45
C GLY A 31 -25.60 14.24 32.01
N GLY A 32 -26.65 14.37 31.19
CA GLY A 32 -26.72 13.87 29.82
C GLY A 32 -26.33 14.89 28.73
N ARG A 33 -26.10 16.16 29.05
CA ARG A 33 -25.69 17.20 28.08
C ARG A 33 -24.57 18.06 28.67
N SER A 34 -23.44 18.21 27.96
CA SER A 34 -22.37 19.12 28.38
C SER A 34 -22.86 20.57 28.25
N PRO A 35 -22.68 21.44 29.27
CA PRO A 35 -23.11 22.83 29.18
C PRO A 35 -22.21 23.63 28.22
N ASP A 36 -22.75 24.71 27.64
CA ASP A 36 -22.02 25.62 26.75
C ASP A 36 -20.99 26.45 27.56
N PRO A 37 -19.68 26.33 27.28
CA PRO A 37 -18.65 27.05 28.02
C PRO A 37 -18.78 28.58 27.94
N GLU A 38 -19.18 29.13 26.79
CA GLU A 38 -19.31 30.58 26.58
C GLU A 38 -20.45 31.18 27.41
N GLY A 39 -21.48 30.38 27.71
CA GLY A 39 -22.62 30.77 28.55
C GLY A 39 -22.23 31.14 29.99
N PHE A 40 -21.06 30.74 30.47
CA PHE A 40 -20.59 31.02 31.84
C PHE A 40 -19.85 32.36 31.98
N ASP A 41 -19.45 33.03 30.90
CA ASP A 41 -18.55 34.19 30.94
C ASP A 41 -19.10 35.35 31.76
N ALA A 42 -20.38 35.71 31.55
CA ALA A 42 -21.03 36.78 32.30
C ALA A 42 -21.14 36.46 33.79
N ALA A 43 -21.44 35.20 34.13
CA ALA A 43 -21.61 34.76 35.51
C ALA A 43 -20.27 34.66 36.26
N ILE A 44 -19.21 34.21 35.57
CA ILE A 44 -17.84 34.19 36.11
C ILE A 44 -17.35 35.62 36.35
N GLY A 45 -17.55 36.54 35.40
CA GLY A 45 -17.17 37.94 35.57
C GLY A 45 -17.83 38.61 36.78
N GLU A 46 -19.10 38.30 37.04
CA GLU A 46 -19.80 38.76 38.25
C GLU A 46 -19.22 38.18 39.54
N LEU A 47 -18.92 36.88 39.57
CA LEU A 47 -18.31 36.22 40.73
C LEU A 47 -16.87 36.68 40.99
N GLU A 48 -16.09 36.98 39.95
CA GLU A 48 -14.76 37.60 40.08
C GLU A 48 -14.81 39.02 40.63
N GLN A 49 -15.84 39.78 40.26
CA GLN A 49 -16.07 41.12 40.83
C GLN A 49 -16.46 41.00 42.31
N LEU A 50 -17.34 40.07 42.66
CA LEU A 50 -17.71 39.78 44.04
C LEU A 50 -16.53 39.26 44.87
N GLU A 51 -15.64 38.45 44.29
CA GLU A 51 -14.44 37.93 44.98
C GLU A 51 -13.51 39.08 45.41
N ARG A 52 -13.33 40.09 44.55
CA ARG A 52 -12.56 41.30 44.88
C ARG A 52 -13.25 42.17 45.92
N LEU A 53 -14.58 42.33 45.83
CA LEU A 53 -15.35 43.20 46.73
C LEU A 53 -15.56 42.59 48.12
N LEU A 54 -15.52 41.26 48.24
CA LEU A 54 -15.65 40.52 49.49
C LEU A 54 -14.31 39.97 49.99
N ALA A 55 -13.18 40.40 49.42
CA ALA A 55 -11.85 39.89 49.77
C ALA A 55 -11.50 40.11 51.26
N ASP A 56 -11.96 41.21 51.85
CA ASP A 56 -11.74 41.57 53.26
C ASP A 56 -12.76 40.92 54.23
N ASP A 57 -13.79 40.24 53.73
CA ASP A 57 -14.78 39.49 54.54
C ASP A 57 -14.37 38.01 54.64
N GLU A 58 -13.83 37.61 55.79
CA GLU A 58 -13.32 36.24 56.00
C GLU A 58 -14.34 35.12 55.72
N GLU A 59 -15.63 35.36 55.97
CA GLU A 59 -16.67 34.34 55.73
C GLU A 59 -17.14 34.37 54.28
N TRP A 60 -17.56 35.54 53.79
CA TRP A 60 -18.18 35.64 52.47
C TRP A 60 -17.16 35.63 51.34
N GLY A 61 -15.95 36.15 51.55
CA GLY A 61 -14.84 35.99 50.62
C GLY A 61 -14.45 34.52 50.42
N ARG A 62 -14.48 33.71 51.50
CA ARG A 62 -14.23 32.26 51.44
C ARG A 62 -15.31 31.53 50.64
N ARG A 63 -16.59 31.86 50.85
CA ARG A 63 -17.72 31.28 50.07
C ARG A 63 -17.72 31.71 48.62
N THR A 64 -17.43 32.98 48.33
CA THR A 64 -17.31 33.48 46.95
C THR A 64 -16.17 32.78 46.21
N ALA A 65 -15.01 32.60 46.86
CA ALA A 65 -13.89 31.85 46.29
C ALA A 65 -14.26 30.38 46.01
N ALA A 66 -14.94 29.70 46.95
CA ALA A 66 -15.40 28.33 46.74
C ALA A 66 -16.34 28.21 45.52
N ARG A 67 -17.35 29.08 45.43
CA ARG A 67 -18.34 29.10 44.35
C ARG A 67 -17.73 29.46 43.00
N LEU A 68 -16.85 30.46 42.94
CA LEU A 68 -16.10 30.80 41.72
C LEU A 68 -15.21 29.64 41.28
N GLY A 69 -14.51 29.00 42.23
CA GLY A 69 -13.69 27.81 41.96
C GLY A 69 -14.50 26.64 41.40
N MET A 70 -15.70 26.38 41.91
CA MET A 70 -16.60 25.34 41.38
C MET A 70 -17.05 25.65 39.96
N VAL A 71 -17.43 26.90 39.65
CA VAL A 71 -17.89 27.29 38.31
C VAL A 71 -16.76 27.21 37.29
N LEU A 72 -15.55 27.64 37.66
CA LEU A 72 -14.36 27.51 36.81
C LEU A 72 -14.00 26.04 36.56
N ALA A 73 -14.13 25.17 37.56
CA ALA A 73 -13.93 23.73 37.38
C ALA A 73 -14.96 23.13 36.41
N VAL A 74 -16.23 23.55 36.50
CA VAL A 74 -17.30 23.11 35.58
C VAL A 74 -17.07 23.64 34.15
N ARG A 75 -16.71 24.92 33.99
CA ARG A 75 -16.39 25.49 32.66
C ARG A 75 -15.19 24.80 32.04
N TYR A 76 -14.13 24.55 32.81
CA TYR A 76 -12.97 23.79 32.37
C TYR A 76 -13.36 22.37 31.91
N ALA A 77 -14.16 21.65 32.69
CA ALA A 77 -14.62 20.30 32.32
C ALA A 77 -15.48 20.28 31.05
N ALA A 78 -16.18 21.38 30.75
CA ALA A 78 -16.98 21.57 29.54
C ALA A 78 -16.17 22.03 28.30
N GLY A 79 -14.86 22.26 28.41
CA GLY A 79 -14.00 22.72 27.31
C GLY A 79 -13.54 24.18 27.42
N GLY A 80 -13.65 24.80 28.59
CA GLY A 80 -13.16 26.15 28.86
C GLY A 80 -11.63 26.27 28.89
N PRO A 81 -11.09 27.50 28.93
CA PRO A 81 -9.65 27.75 28.83
C PRO A 81 -8.84 27.11 29.96
N PRO A 82 -7.57 26.70 29.72
CA PRO A 82 -6.75 25.99 30.71
C PRO A 82 -6.39 26.83 31.95
N GLN A 83 -6.51 28.16 31.84
CA GLN A 83 -6.31 29.10 32.95
C GLN A 83 -7.36 28.86 34.06
N ASP A 84 -8.56 28.41 33.69
CA ASP A 84 -9.63 28.11 34.63
C ASP A 84 -9.27 26.99 35.58
N ARG A 85 -8.55 25.96 35.11
CA ARG A 85 -8.11 24.85 35.95
C ARG A 85 -7.19 25.34 37.07
N ALA A 86 -6.14 26.08 36.70
CA ALA A 86 -5.16 26.59 37.66
C ALA A 86 -5.84 27.49 38.69
N ARG A 87 -6.75 28.36 38.22
CA ARG A 87 -7.50 29.27 39.07
C ARG A 87 -8.53 28.55 39.95
N ALA A 88 -9.23 27.56 39.43
CA ALA A 88 -10.17 26.73 40.18
C ALA A 88 -9.46 25.97 41.29
N ALA A 89 -8.34 25.30 40.98
CA ALA A 89 -7.56 24.56 41.97
C ALA A 89 -7.02 25.47 43.09
N GLU A 90 -6.53 26.68 42.75
CA GLU A 90 -6.12 27.68 43.72
C GLU A 90 -7.28 28.10 44.65
N LEU A 91 -8.42 28.49 44.07
CA LEU A 91 -9.58 28.98 44.82
C LEU A 91 -10.23 27.90 45.70
N LEU A 92 -10.33 26.67 45.21
CA LEU A 92 -10.91 25.53 45.94
C LEU A 92 -9.98 25.07 47.08
N ARG A 93 -8.66 25.06 46.89
CA ARG A 93 -7.70 24.80 47.97
C ARG A 93 -7.73 25.91 49.01
N ARG A 94 -7.70 27.18 48.58
CA ARG A 94 -7.72 28.36 49.46
C ARG A 94 -8.99 28.43 50.30
N SER A 95 -10.15 28.17 49.70
CA SER A 95 -11.43 28.21 50.41
C SER A 95 -11.61 27.07 51.41
N ARG A 96 -10.90 25.95 51.22
CA ARG A 96 -10.90 24.77 52.12
C ARG A 96 -9.80 24.80 53.19
N ALA A 97 -8.76 25.63 53.04
CA ALA A 97 -7.66 25.71 53.99
C ALA A 97 -8.11 26.16 55.39
N ALA A 98 -7.50 25.61 56.43
CA ALA A 98 -7.76 26.01 57.81
C ALA A 98 -7.15 27.41 58.06
N GLY A 99 -7.98 28.39 58.41
CA GLY A 99 -7.56 29.77 58.69
C GLY A 99 -8.52 30.49 59.64
N PRO A 100 -8.14 31.68 60.16
CA PRO A 100 -9.02 32.52 60.98
C PRO A 100 -10.26 32.86 60.16
N GLY A 101 -11.44 32.54 60.69
CA GLY A 101 -12.73 32.68 60.00
C GLY A 101 -13.57 31.39 60.02
N ALA A 102 -14.89 31.54 59.93
CA ALA A 102 -15.83 30.42 59.98
C ALA A 102 -15.54 29.40 58.85
N PRO A 103 -15.47 28.09 59.15
CA PRO A 103 -15.29 27.07 58.12
C PRO A 103 -16.44 27.13 57.11
N LEU A 104 -16.17 26.75 55.86
CA LEU A 104 -17.24 26.56 54.88
C LEU A 104 -18.33 25.63 55.47
N PRO A 105 -19.62 25.91 55.20
CA PRO A 105 -20.70 24.98 55.47
C PRO A 105 -20.35 23.58 54.94
N ALA A 106 -20.75 22.53 55.66
CA ALA A 106 -20.34 21.16 55.35
C ALA A 106 -20.70 20.74 53.91
N ASP A 107 -21.85 21.19 53.42
CA ASP A 107 -22.35 20.98 52.06
C ASP A 107 -21.51 21.73 51.00
N GLU A 108 -21.19 23.00 51.20
CA GLU A 108 -20.33 23.76 50.29
C GLU A 108 -18.89 23.24 50.30
N ARG A 109 -18.41 22.78 51.46
CA ARG A 109 -17.09 22.18 51.63
C ARG A 109 -17.00 20.82 50.91
N GLN A 110 -18.04 19.99 51.02
CA GLN A 110 -18.16 18.71 50.31
C GLN A 110 -18.21 18.93 48.79
N ALA A 111 -19.00 19.90 48.32
CA ALA A 111 -19.06 20.27 46.90
C ALA A 111 -17.72 20.81 46.38
N ALA A 112 -16.99 21.57 47.21
CA ALA A 112 -15.69 22.12 46.84
C ALA A 112 -14.62 21.02 46.76
N ALA A 113 -14.67 20.03 47.65
CA ALA A 113 -13.79 18.87 47.61
C ALA A 113 -14.05 18.02 46.35
N LEU A 114 -15.32 17.79 46.02
CA LEU A 114 -15.71 17.07 44.81
C LEU A 114 -15.24 17.78 43.52
N MET A 115 -15.44 19.10 43.44
CA MET A 115 -14.99 19.89 42.28
C MET A 115 -13.47 20.07 42.23
N LEU A 116 -12.77 19.99 43.37
CA LEU A 116 -11.32 20.03 43.35
C LEU A 116 -10.75 18.74 42.74
N MET A 117 -11.34 17.58 43.05
CA MET A 117 -10.93 16.27 42.49
C MET A 117 -10.92 16.28 40.95
N THR A 118 -11.77 17.08 40.29
CA THR A 118 -11.83 17.15 38.82
C THR A 118 -10.72 18.00 38.19
N VAL A 119 -10.01 18.82 38.97
CA VAL A 119 -8.98 19.75 38.49
C VAL A 119 -7.58 19.53 39.12
N VAL A 120 -7.44 18.54 40.02
CA VAL A 120 -6.15 18.17 40.65
C VAL A 120 -5.11 17.84 39.58
N PHE A 121 -5.45 16.98 38.62
CA PHE A 121 -4.53 16.58 37.55
C PHE A 121 -4.29 17.69 36.52
N PRO A 122 -3.06 17.84 35.99
CA PRO A 122 -2.71 18.86 35.02
C PRO A 122 -3.16 18.67 33.59
N VAL A 123 -3.87 17.58 33.34
CA VAL A 123 -4.41 17.21 32.05
C VAL A 123 -5.87 16.85 32.29
N ASN A 124 -6.78 17.32 31.42
CA ASN A 124 -8.21 17.12 31.60
C ASN A 124 -8.54 15.62 31.43
N PRO A 125 -9.04 14.92 32.46
CA PRO A 125 -9.40 13.51 32.35
C PRO A 125 -10.63 13.28 31.44
N THR A 126 -11.38 14.33 31.06
CA THR A 126 -12.46 14.24 30.06
C THR A 126 -11.99 14.47 28.62
N GLY A 127 -10.71 14.83 28.42
CA GLY A 127 -10.08 14.87 27.09
C GLY A 127 -10.42 16.09 26.22
N LEU A 128 -10.26 17.33 26.70
CA LEU A 128 -10.28 18.56 25.87
C LEU A 128 -9.05 19.45 26.12
N ASP A 129 -8.43 19.93 25.03
CA ASP A 129 -7.21 20.75 24.96
C ASP A 129 -7.52 22.27 25.00
N PRO A 130 -6.48 23.14 25.15
CA PRO A 130 -6.64 24.58 25.26
C PRO A 130 -7.31 25.31 24.09
N GLN A 131 -7.51 24.64 22.95
CA GLN A 131 -8.08 25.20 21.71
C GLN A 131 -9.45 24.59 21.40
N GLY A 132 -10.06 23.85 22.33
CA GLY A 132 -11.35 23.20 22.14
C GLY A 132 -11.27 21.94 21.27
N ARG A 133 -10.07 21.39 21.02
CA ARG A 133 -9.91 20.08 20.39
C ARG A 133 -9.88 19.01 21.48
N LYS A 134 -10.26 17.78 21.16
CA LYS A 134 -10.20 16.68 22.13
C LYS A 134 -8.75 16.46 22.59
N SER A 135 -8.46 16.67 23.87
CA SER A 135 -7.20 16.22 24.49
C SER A 135 -7.18 14.71 24.55
N ASP A 136 -6.01 14.18 24.27
CA ASP A 136 -5.75 12.77 24.15
C ASP A 136 -5.46 12.15 25.52
N VAL A 137 -6.13 11.06 25.84
CA VAL A 137 -5.89 10.32 27.09
C VAL A 137 -4.47 9.75 27.14
N SER A 138 -3.83 9.52 25.98
CA SER A 138 -2.41 9.20 25.85
C SER A 138 -1.50 10.29 26.43
N ASP A 139 -1.86 11.59 26.29
CA ASP A 139 -1.07 12.69 26.83
C ASP A 139 -1.15 12.75 28.36
N VAL A 140 -2.33 12.43 28.93
CA VAL A 140 -2.54 12.31 30.38
C VAL A 140 -1.65 11.22 30.96
N LEU A 141 -1.66 10.03 30.36
CA LEU A 141 -0.88 8.89 30.84
C LEU A 141 0.61 9.04 30.57
N SER A 142 0.99 9.64 29.44
CA SER A 142 2.37 10.02 29.16
C SER A 142 2.90 11.07 30.14
N TRP A 143 2.04 11.97 30.62
CA TRP A 143 2.41 12.90 31.70
C TRP A 143 2.57 12.17 33.02
N LEU A 144 1.64 11.27 33.39
CA LEU A 144 1.72 10.46 34.60
C LEU A 144 3.00 9.60 34.63
N ALA A 145 3.34 8.96 33.51
CA ALA A 145 4.56 8.17 33.35
C ALA A 145 5.84 9.02 33.45
N ARG A 146 5.83 10.25 32.94
CA ARG A 146 7.00 11.17 32.98
C ARG A 146 7.16 11.93 34.30
N ASN A 147 6.13 11.96 35.15
CA ASN A 147 6.10 12.75 36.39
C ASN A 147 5.61 11.91 37.59
N PRO A 148 6.26 10.79 37.93
CA PRO A 148 5.76 9.83 38.92
C PRO A 148 5.59 10.44 40.33
N GLU A 149 6.49 11.33 40.75
CA GLU A 149 6.37 12.00 42.05
C GLU A 149 5.19 12.97 42.10
N ALA A 150 4.94 13.69 41.01
CA ALA A 150 3.79 14.60 40.92
C ALA A 150 2.47 13.83 40.84
N ALA A 151 2.45 12.69 40.13
CA ALA A 151 1.31 11.80 40.05
C ALA A 151 0.92 11.24 41.43
N LYS A 152 1.91 10.76 42.19
CA LYS A 152 1.71 10.26 43.56
C LYS A 152 1.17 11.33 44.51
N ALA A 153 1.71 12.56 44.43
CA ALA A 153 1.20 13.68 45.23
C ALA A 153 -0.26 14.02 44.88
N CYS A 154 -0.63 13.96 43.60
CA CYS A 154 -2.02 14.12 43.16
C CYS A 154 -2.93 12.99 43.66
N GLU A 155 -2.46 11.74 43.63
CA GLU A 155 -3.21 10.57 44.11
C GLU A 155 -3.47 10.66 45.62
N GLU A 156 -2.46 11.00 46.41
CA GLU A 156 -2.59 11.24 47.86
C GLU A 156 -3.59 12.38 48.16
N GLU A 157 -3.58 13.46 47.36
CA GLU A 157 -4.55 14.55 47.46
C GLU A 157 -5.97 14.06 47.13
N VAL A 158 -6.15 13.27 46.07
CA VAL A 158 -7.44 12.71 45.67
C VAL A 158 -8.01 11.76 46.73
N GLN A 159 -7.18 10.90 47.34
CA GLN A 159 -7.61 10.02 48.44
C GLN A 159 -8.06 10.81 49.66
N ALA A 160 -7.31 11.85 50.04
CA ALA A 160 -7.68 12.73 51.15
C ALA A 160 -9.01 13.48 50.86
N LEU A 161 -9.20 13.94 49.62
CA LEU A 161 -10.45 14.58 49.19
C LEU A 161 -11.63 13.62 49.21
N ALA A 162 -11.45 12.38 48.74
CA ALA A 162 -12.48 11.36 48.74
C ALA A 162 -12.94 11.01 50.17
N ALA A 163 -12.00 10.88 51.11
CA ALA A 163 -12.31 10.66 52.52
C ALA A 163 -13.14 11.83 53.12
N GLU A 164 -12.82 13.08 52.74
CA GLU A 164 -13.59 14.26 53.14
C GLU A 164 -15.00 14.25 52.54
N VAL A 165 -15.15 13.91 51.26
CA VAL A 165 -16.46 13.83 50.59
C VAL A 165 -17.36 12.75 51.20
N LYS A 166 -16.78 11.62 51.62
CA LYS A 166 -17.49 10.49 52.27
C LYS A 166 -17.85 10.74 53.73
N SER A 167 -17.30 11.78 54.36
CA SER A 167 -17.56 12.09 55.77
C SER A 167 -19.00 12.60 56.05
N ALA A 168 -19.77 12.89 55.00
CA ALA A 168 -21.17 13.29 55.03
C ALA A 168 -21.99 12.48 54.00
N PRO A 169 -23.32 12.39 54.13
CA PRO A 169 -24.17 11.74 53.13
C PRO A 169 -23.91 12.34 51.75
N LEU A 170 -23.66 11.49 50.75
CA LEU A 170 -23.49 11.94 49.37
C LEU A 170 -24.79 12.60 48.89
N PRO A 171 -24.74 13.82 48.31
CA PRO A 171 -25.92 14.48 47.77
C PRO A 171 -26.65 13.62 46.72
N ASP A 172 -27.98 13.58 46.74
CA ASP A 172 -28.80 12.86 45.75
C ASP A 172 -28.62 13.39 44.31
N VAL A 173 -28.06 14.60 44.17
CA VAL A 173 -27.69 15.24 42.90
C VAL A 173 -26.45 14.61 42.26
N LEU A 174 -25.66 13.83 43.00
CA LEU A 174 -24.55 13.08 42.41
C LEU A 174 -25.10 11.94 41.54
N GLY A 175 -24.92 12.05 40.22
CA GLY A 175 -25.25 10.97 39.30
C GLY A 175 -24.53 9.66 39.67
N SER A 176 -25.15 8.52 39.34
CA SER A 176 -24.63 7.18 39.63
C SER A 176 -23.15 6.96 39.31
N PRO A 177 -22.58 7.49 38.19
CA PRO A 177 -21.17 7.30 37.87
C PRO A 177 -20.20 7.93 38.88
N ALA A 178 -20.49 9.14 39.36
CA ALA A 178 -19.64 9.84 40.34
C ALA A 178 -19.65 9.15 41.71
N ARG A 179 -20.80 8.55 42.07
CA ARG A 179 -20.94 7.76 43.30
C ARG A 179 -20.15 6.45 43.23
N LEU A 180 -20.24 5.74 42.10
CA LEU A 180 -19.49 4.50 41.87
C LEU A 180 -17.97 4.76 41.81
N PHE A 181 -17.52 5.88 41.25
CA PHE A 181 -16.12 6.30 41.28
C PHE A 181 -15.62 6.56 42.71
N LEU A 182 -16.38 7.27 43.53
CA LEU A 182 -15.98 7.49 44.92
C LEU A 182 -15.92 6.18 45.71
N GLU A 183 -16.84 5.26 45.46
CA GLU A 183 -16.86 3.95 46.11
C GLU A 183 -15.72 3.02 45.64
N SER A 184 -15.17 3.19 44.41
CA SER A 184 -14.07 2.38 43.90
C SER A 184 -12.72 2.67 44.58
N LEU A 185 -12.53 3.88 45.11
CA LEU A 185 -11.28 4.30 45.76
C LEU A 185 -10.94 3.53 47.06
N ASP A 186 -11.91 2.83 47.66
CA ASP A 186 -11.71 2.03 48.88
C ASP A 186 -11.79 0.51 48.63
N ASP A 187 -12.01 0.06 47.38
CA ASP A 187 -12.22 -1.35 47.07
C ASP A 187 -10.90 -2.10 46.83
N SER A 188 -10.86 -3.36 47.23
CA SER A 188 -9.76 -4.30 46.95
C SER A 188 -9.62 -4.62 45.45
N ASP A 189 -10.69 -4.45 44.67
CA ASP A 189 -10.67 -4.53 43.20
C ASP A 189 -11.24 -3.23 42.60
N PRO A 190 -10.43 -2.17 42.53
CA PRO A 190 -10.86 -0.86 42.04
C PRO A 190 -11.29 -0.91 40.56
N THR A 191 -10.77 -1.86 39.80
CA THR A 191 -11.08 -2.06 38.38
C THR A 191 -12.52 -2.50 38.18
N ALA A 192 -13.01 -3.49 38.91
CA ALA A 192 -14.37 -4.00 38.77
C ALA A 192 -15.45 -2.93 39.06
N ARG A 193 -15.22 -2.08 40.07
CA ARG A 193 -16.10 -0.97 40.43
C ARG A 193 -16.10 0.15 39.41
N MET A 194 -14.93 0.45 38.85
CA MET A 194 -14.79 1.45 37.79
C MET A 194 -15.50 1.00 36.50
N THR A 195 -15.50 -0.30 36.20
CA THR A 195 -16.28 -0.86 35.08
C THR A 195 -17.78 -0.65 35.30
N GLN A 196 -18.30 -0.89 36.51
CA GLN A 196 -19.71 -0.59 36.83
C GLN A 196 -20.04 0.90 36.70
N ALA A 197 -19.10 1.79 37.04
CA ALA A 197 -19.28 3.23 36.87
C ALA A 197 -19.41 3.62 35.39
N LEU A 198 -18.60 3.00 34.52
CA LEU A 198 -18.66 3.18 33.07
C LEU A 198 -19.96 2.64 32.48
N ASP A 199 -20.48 1.51 32.97
CA ASP A 199 -21.75 0.92 32.51
C ASP A 199 -22.98 1.75 32.90
N ALA A 200 -22.86 2.57 33.94
CA ALA A 200 -23.90 3.51 34.36
C ALA A 200 -23.89 4.83 33.56
N MET A 201 -22.93 5.05 32.66
CA MET A 201 -22.87 6.26 31.82
C MET A 201 -23.76 6.14 30.57
N PRO A 202 -24.33 7.26 30.04
CA PRO A 202 -25.10 7.24 28.80
C PRO A 202 -24.27 6.73 27.61
N HIS A 203 -24.85 5.86 26.78
CA HIS A 203 -24.20 5.30 25.58
C HIS A 203 -23.78 6.36 24.54
N SER A 204 -24.27 7.59 24.65
CA SER A 204 -23.89 8.72 23.81
C SER A 204 -22.55 9.37 24.20
N ASN A 205 -21.92 8.94 25.31
CA ASN A 205 -20.62 9.45 25.71
C ASN A 205 -19.51 8.72 24.91
N PRO A 206 -18.80 9.44 24.00
CA PRO A 206 -17.84 8.82 23.08
C PRO A 206 -16.63 8.19 23.79
N ASN A 207 -16.34 8.59 25.04
CA ASN A 207 -15.14 8.16 25.76
C ASN A 207 -15.35 6.88 26.57
N VAL A 208 -16.60 6.39 26.72
CA VAL A 208 -16.91 5.22 27.57
C VAL A 208 -16.27 3.94 27.02
N ALA A 209 -16.25 3.77 25.69
CA ALA A 209 -15.60 2.62 25.07
C ALA A 209 -14.07 2.66 25.23
N GLU A 210 -13.47 3.84 25.14
CA GLU A 210 -12.04 4.08 25.30
C GLU A 210 -11.60 3.84 26.75
N LEU A 211 -12.29 4.46 27.72
CA LEU A 211 -12.04 4.27 29.15
C LEU A 211 -12.24 2.81 29.59
N ARG A 212 -13.21 2.09 29.01
CA ARG A 212 -13.40 0.65 29.25
C ARG A 212 -12.22 -0.17 28.72
N THR A 213 -11.74 0.16 27.52
CA THR A 213 -10.57 -0.49 26.91
C THR A 213 -9.32 -0.26 27.76
N MET A 214 -9.12 0.96 28.26
CA MET A 214 -8.01 1.30 29.15
C MET A 214 -8.06 0.57 30.48
N LEU A 215 -9.24 0.52 31.11
CA LEU A 215 -9.43 -0.13 32.40
C LEU A 215 -9.18 -1.65 32.30
N HIS A 216 -9.58 -2.26 31.18
CA HIS A 216 -9.23 -3.63 30.86
C HIS A 216 -7.71 -3.80 30.66
N LEU A 217 -7.05 -2.86 29.98
CA LEU A 217 -5.61 -2.88 29.76
C LEU A 217 -4.81 -2.83 31.07
N VAL A 218 -5.19 -1.93 31.97
CA VAL A 218 -4.57 -1.77 33.30
C VAL A 218 -4.80 -3.02 34.16
N SER A 219 -5.98 -3.64 34.04
CA SER A 219 -6.30 -4.91 34.69
C SER A 219 -5.43 -6.06 34.20
N GLU A 220 -5.27 -6.23 32.88
CA GLU A 220 -4.47 -7.31 32.30
C GLU A 220 -2.97 -7.11 32.55
N LEU A 221 -2.44 -5.88 32.42
CA LEU A 221 -1.04 -5.58 32.73
C LEU A 221 -0.73 -5.71 34.23
N GLY A 222 -1.72 -5.42 35.09
CA GLY A 222 -1.62 -5.58 36.54
C GLY A 222 -1.60 -7.03 37.02
N LYS A 223 -1.96 -8.00 36.17
CA LYS A 223 -1.94 -9.45 36.46
C LYS A 223 -0.57 -10.12 36.28
N ALA A 224 0.47 -9.36 35.90
CA ALA A 224 1.83 -9.90 35.83
C ALA A 224 2.21 -10.52 37.20
N PRO A 225 2.73 -11.76 37.24
CA PRO A 225 3.00 -12.44 38.50
C PRO A 225 4.14 -11.71 39.23
N ARG A 226 3.80 -10.86 40.21
CA ARG A 226 4.72 -10.45 41.26
C ARG A 226 5.08 -11.70 42.04
N LYS A 227 6.20 -12.33 41.67
CA LYS A 227 6.81 -13.37 42.50
C LYS A 227 7.24 -12.70 43.80
N ASP A 228 6.38 -12.74 44.81
CA ASP A 228 6.81 -12.64 46.20
C ASP A 228 7.61 -13.91 46.51
N ARG A 229 8.85 -13.94 46.01
CA ARG A 229 9.83 -14.95 46.37
C ARG A 229 10.38 -14.56 47.73
N THR A 230 9.75 -15.11 48.76
CA THR A 230 10.25 -15.06 50.13
C THR A 230 11.66 -15.67 50.17
N GLY A 231 12.70 -14.81 50.20
CA GLY A 231 14.11 -15.23 50.28
C GLY A 231 15.10 -14.49 49.36
N ASP A 232 14.65 -13.61 48.45
CA ASP A 232 15.54 -12.87 47.54
C ASP A 232 16.19 -11.63 48.20
N ASP A 233 17.39 -11.27 47.72
CA ASP A 233 18.17 -10.10 48.16
C ASP A 233 17.36 -8.80 47.96
N PRO A 234 17.21 -7.93 48.98
CA PRO A 234 16.45 -6.68 48.86
C PRO A 234 16.93 -5.75 47.74
N ASP A 235 18.21 -5.80 47.35
CA ASP A 235 18.69 -5.00 46.21
C ASP A 235 18.27 -5.60 44.85
N VAL A 236 18.09 -6.92 44.75
CA VAL A 236 17.55 -7.59 43.56
C VAL A 236 16.05 -7.29 43.42
N VAL A 237 15.31 -7.37 44.52
CA VAL A 237 13.87 -7.03 44.54
C VAL A 237 13.65 -5.56 44.15
N ARG A 238 14.49 -4.65 44.66
CA ARG A 238 14.43 -3.22 44.29
C ARG A 238 14.73 -3.02 42.80
N ARG A 239 15.78 -3.67 42.28
CA ARG A 239 16.16 -3.56 40.86
C ARG A 239 15.10 -4.14 39.93
N ASP A 240 14.52 -5.29 40.26
CA ASP A 240 13.44 -5.90 39.48
C ASP A 240 12.17 -5.03 39.50
N SER A 241 11.88 -4.37 40.64
CA SER A 241 10.80 -3.39 40.74
C SER A 241 11.06 -2.15 39.87
N GLU A 242 12.29 -1.61 39.88
CA GLU A 242 12.69 -0.48 39.02
C GLU A 242 12.59 -0.86 37.52
N LEU A 243 13.01 -2.07 37.14
CA LEU A 243 12.90 -2.56 35.75
C LEU A 243 11.44 -2.83 35.34
N ALA A 244 10.62 -3.39 36.23
CA ALA A 244 9.19 -3.57 35.98
C ALA A 244 8.47 -2.23 35.80
N GLU A 245 8.87 -1.21 36.56
CA GLU A 245 8.34 0.15 36.43
C GLU A 245 8.73 0.78 35.09
N ILE A 246 10.00 0.66 34.66
CA ILE A 246 10.45 1.13 33.33
C ILE A 246 9.66 0.44 32.20
N GLY A 247 9.46 -0.88 32.28
CA GLY A 247 8.70 -1.64 31.28
C GLY A 247 7.23 -1.21 31.23
N SER A 248 6.58 -1.03 32.39
CA SER A 248 5.19 -0.60 32.48
C SER A 248 4.98 0.84 31.98
N GLN A 249 5.89 1.75 32.32
CA GLN A 249 5.88 3.15 31.87
C GLN A 249 6.08 3.30 30.36
N ALA A 250 6.71 2.33 29.70
CA ALA A 250 6.87 2.32 28.25
C ALA A 250 5.70 1.64 27.53
N MET A 251 5.21 0.53 28.07
CA MET A 251 4.19 -0.30 27.44
C MET A 251 2.84 0.42 27.30
N LEU A 252 2.34 1.00 28.39
CA LEU A 252 1.01 1.59 28.44
C LEU A 252 0.86 2.77 27.45
N PRO A 253 1.78 3.77 27.41
CA PRO A 253 1.72 4.83 26.41
C PRO A 253 1.88 4.32 24.97
N ALA A 254 2.78 3.36 24.73
CA ALA A 254 3.00 2.82 23.39
C ALA A 254 1.77 2.10 22.84
N MET A 255 1.06 1.34 23.69
CA MET A 255 -0.19 0.70 23.32
C MET A 255 -1.31 1.71 23.07
N LEU A 256 -1.37 2.82 23.81
CA LEU A 256 -2.37 3.87 23.57
C LEU A 256 -2.11 4.65 22.29
N ASP A 257 -0.84 5.00 22.03
CA ASP A 257 -0.46 5.62 20.77
C ASP A 257 -0.72 4.67 19.59
N LEU A 258 -0.57 3.35 19.74
CA LEU A 258 -1.00 2.34 18.76
C LEU A 258 -2.52 2.40 18.48
N LEU A 259 -3.33 2.45 19.54
CA LEU A 259 -4.79 2.52 19.45
C LEU A 259 -5.26 3.82 18.78
N GLU A 260 -4.68 4.95 19.16
CA GLU A 260 -5.02 6.25 18.59
C GLU A 260 -4.48 6.41 17.18
N ALA A 261 -3.29 5.89 16.87
CA ALA A 261 -2.79 5.83 15.49
C ALA A 261 -3.76 5.06 14.59
N SER A 262 -4.29 3.93 15.07
CA SER A 262 -5.32 3.16 14.37
C SER A 262 -6.57 4.01 14.13
N ARG A 263 -7.09 4.68 15.16
CA ARG A 263 -8.34 5.46 15.06
C ARG A 263 -8.20 6.72 14.19
N ALA A 264 -7.15 7.49 14.43
CA ALA A 264 -6.91 8.78 13.78
C ALA A 264 -6.24 8.64 12.40
N GLY A 265 -5.59 7.51 12.12
CA GLY A 265 -4.78 7.33 10.91
C GLY A 265 -3.52 8.18 10.92
N ASP A 266 -2.87 8.30 12.09
CA ASP A 266 -1.70 9.17 12.29
C ASP A 266 -0.44 8.34 12.62
N PRO A 267 0.47 8.15 11.66
CA PRO A 267 1.70 7.37 11.87
C PRO A 267 2.70 8.07 12.80
N ALA A 268 2.61 9.38 13.04
CA ALA A 268 3.50 10.07 13.98
C ALA A 268 3.31 9.56 15.42
N ARG A 269 2.11 9.07 15.76
CA ARG A 269 1.84 8.43 17.05
C ARG A 269 2.59 7.12 17.21
N LEU A 270 2.69 6.32 16.15
CA LEU A 270 3.47 5.08 16.16
C LEU A 270 4.96 5.34 16.33
N GLU A 271 5.48 6.44 15.78
CA GLU A 271 6.87 6.87 15.98
C GLU A 271 7.16 7.19 17.44
N ARG A 272 6.26 7.93 18.10
CA ARG A 272 6.38 8.21 19.53
C ARG A 272 6.36 6.92 20.36
N ALA A 273 5.44 6.00 20.04
CA ALA A 273 5.36 4.69 20.69
C ALA A 273 6.65 3.88 20.52
N LEU A 274 7.19 3.82 19.30
CA LEU A 274 8.42 3.08 18.99
C LEU A 274 9.63 3.66 19.74
N LEU A 275 9.74 4.99 19.80
CA LEU A 275 10.81 5.68 20.52
C LEU A 275 10.77 5.39 22.02
N VAL A 276 9.58 5.44 22.63
CA VAL A 276 9.38 5.12 24.06
C VAL A 276 9.75 3.67 24.36
N VAL A 277 9.29 2.71 23.54
CA VAL A 277 9.62 1.28 23.71
C VAL A 277 11.13 1.04 23.56
N ARG A 278 11.77 1.71 22.60
CA ARG A 278 13.21 1.58 22.36
C ARG A 278 14.07 2.16 23.50
N GLU A 279 13.72 3.34 24.00
CA GLU A 279 14.42 3.94 25.15
C GLU A 279 14.32 3.05 26.39
N ALA A 280 13.16 2.43 26.61
CA ALA A 280 12.99 1.46 27.68
C ALA A 280 13.81 0.19 27.43
N HIS A 281 13.80 -0.35 26.21
CA HIS A 281 14.58 -1.53 25.83
C HIS A 281 16.09 -1.29 26.04
N ALA A 282 16.62 -0.13 25.66
CA ALA A 282 18.02 0.24 25.83
C ALA A 282 18.47 0.33 27.30
N ARG A 283 17.52 0.51 28.23
CA ARG A 283 17.77 0.53 29.69
C ARG A 283 17.68 -0.87 30.32
N MET A 284 17.25 -1.88 29.57
CA MET A 284 17.12 -3.27 30.06
C MET A 284 18.41 -4.08 29.82
N PRO A 285 18.72 -5.06 30.69
CA PRO A 285 19.72 -6.08 30.38
C PRO A 285 19.27 -6.94 29.17
N PRO A 286 20.17 -7.35 28.25
CA PRO A 286 19.82 -8.10 27.03
C PRO A 286 19.05 -9.40 27.29
N ASP A 287 19.41 -10.11 28.37
CA ASP A 287 18.79 -11.39 28.73
C ASP A 287 17.51 -11.26 29.59
N HIS A 288 17.10 -10.04 29.91
CA HIS A 288 15.95 -9.80 30.78
C HIS A 288 14.62 -10.08 30.04
N PRO A 289 13.66 -10.81 30.63
CA PRO A 289 12.37 -11.11 29.99
C PRO A 289 11.62 -9.88 29.47
N LEU A 290 11.64 -8.77 30.21
CA LEU A 290 11.03 -7.50 29.77
C LEU A 290 11.71 -6.88 28.53
N ALA A 291 13.01 -7.09 28.32
CA ALA A 291 13.69 -6.61 27.11
C ALA A 291 13.11 -7.32 25.86
N ARG A 292 12.85 -8.63 25.98
CA ARG A 292 12.23 -9.46 24.94
C ARG A 292 10.78 -9.07 24.67
N ILE A 293 10.01 -8.76 25.72
CA ILE A 293 8.64 -8.25 25.61
C ILE A 293 8.60 -6.87 24.94
N LEU A 294 9.52 -5.96 25.27
CA LEU A 294 9.59 -4.65 24.61
C LEU A 294 9.93 -4.79 23.11
N SER A 295 10.80 -5.73 22.75
CA SER A 295 11.06 -6.06 21.34
C SER A 295 9.82 -6.64 20.64
N ALA A 296 9.05 -7.48 21.34
CA ALA A 296 7.77 -8.02 20.86
C ALA A 296 6.78 -6.95 20.41
N VAL A 297 6.72 -5.84 21.16
CA VAL A 297 5.73 -4.78 20.96
C VAL A 297 6.09 -3.90 19.76
N ALA A 298 7.37 -3.79 19.42
CA ALA A 298 7.80 -3.09 18.21
C ALA A 298 7.24 -3.74 16.93
N GLY A 299 7.07 -5.06 16.91
CA GLY A 299 6.50 -5.80 15.77
C GLY A 299 5.09 -5.32 15.39
N PRO A 300 4.09 -5.38 16.30
CA PRO A 300 2.75 -4.84 16.07
C PRO A 300 2.72 -3.33 15.78
N LEU A 301 3.59 -2.52 16.40
CA LEU A 301 3.69 -1.08 16.10
C LEU A 301 4.09 -0.83 14.63
N LEU A 302 5.13 -1.54 14.17
CA LEU A 302 5.61 -1.47 12.78
C LEU A 302 4.60 -2.06 11.80
N HIS A 303 3.95 -3.17 12.16
CA HIS A 303 2.88 -3.75 11.37
C HIS A 303 1.72 -2.76 11.17
N MET A 304 1.28 -2.11 12.25
CA MET A 304 0.22 -1.11 12.20
C MET A 304 0.62 0.13 11.44
N ALA A 305 1.91 0.48 11.37
CA ALA A 305 2.38 1.59 10.54
C ALA A 305 1.97 1.41 9.07
N GLY A 306 2.10 0.22 8.50
CA GLY A 306 1.63 -0.07 7.14
C GLY A 306 0.11 0.14 6.93
N MET A 307 -0.69 0.10 7.99
CA MET A 307 -2.15 0.26 7.95
C MET A 307 -2.63 1.70 8.15
N VAL A 308 -1.77 2.60 8.67
CA VAL A 308 -2.15 3.98 9.05
C VAL A 308 -1.33 5.06 8.34
N GLY A 309 -0.70 4.72 7.21
CA GLY A 309 0.01 5.67 6.35
C GLY A 309 1.54 5.47 6.29
N GLY A 310 2.05 4.37 6.85
CA GLY A 310 3.41 3.87 6.66
C GLY A 310 3.56 3.01 5.39
N SER A 311 4.77 2.49 5.18
CA SER A 311 5.15 1.71 4.00
C SER A 311 4.86 0.22 4.18
N HIS A 312 4.81 -0.53 3.07
CA HIS A 312 4.78 -2.00 3.12
C HIS A 312 6.03 -2.58 3.80
N GLN A 313 7.14 -1.85 3.80
CA GLN A 313 8.34 -2.27 4.52
C GLN A 313 8.19 -2.16 6.03
N ASP A 314 7.49 -1.13 6.53
CA ASP A 314 7.20 -1.05 7.96
C ASP A 314 6.41 -2.30 8.38
N ALA A 315 5.44 -2.70 7.55
CA ALA A 315 4.65 -3.91 7.79
C ALA A 315 5.47 -5.20 7.71
N ALA A 316 6.37 -5.31 6.72
CA ALA A 316 7.24 -6.48 6.55
C ALA A 316 8.25 -6.63 7.70
N ALA A 317 8.91 -5.53 8.10
CA ALA A 317 9.82 -5.50 9.24
C ALA A 317 9.10 -5.85 10.55
N GLY A 318 7.87 -5.34 10.73
CA GLY A 318 7.02 -5.74 11.86
C GLY A 318 6.71 -7.23 11.86
N GLY A 319 6.35 -7.79 10.71
CA GLY A 319 6.08 -9.23 10.54
C GLY A 319 7.27 -10.12 10.84
N GLU A 320 8.49 -9.72 10.44
CA GLU A 320 9.72 -10.47 10.72
C GLU A 320 10.03 -10.49 12.22
N LEU A 321 9.89 -9.37 12.91
CA LEU A 321 10.06 -9.29 14.37
C LEU A 321 9.05 -10.19 15.10
N ILE A 322 7.80 -10.20 14.65
CA ILE A 322 6.75 -11.09 15.18
C ILE A 322 7.14 -12.56 14.96
N ALA A 323 7.63 -12.91 13.76
CA ALA A 323 8.00 -14.28 13.41
C ALA A 323 9.19 -14.80 14.23
N ARG A 324 10.28 -14.02 14.32
CA ARG A 324 11.47 -14.36 15.12
C ARG A 324 11.09 -14.61 16.58
N LEU A 325 10.26 -13.74 17.16
CA LEU A 325 9.81 -13.91 18.54
C LEU A 325 8.92 -15.15 18.73
N ALA A 326 8.00 -15.42 17.80
CA ALA A 326 7.15 -16.61 17.87
C ALA A 326 7.97 -17.91 17.85
N GLN A 327 9.01 -17.98 17.01
CA GLN A 327 9.95 -19.11 16.98
C GLN A 327 10.68 -19.27 18.32
N LEU A 328 11.11 -18.16 18.91
CA LEU A 328 11.80 -18.15 20.19
C LEU A 328 10.89 -18.65 21.33
N ILE A 329 9.61 -18.22 21.36
CA ILE A 329 8.63 -18.71 22.34
C ILE A 329 8.29 -20.18 22.12
N ALA A 330 8.20 -20.63 20.86
CA ALA A 330 7.95 -22.03 20.55
C ALA A 330 9.07 -22.97 21.04
N SER A 331 10.30 -22.45 21.17
CA SER A 331 11.44 -23.20 21.71
C SER A 331 11.42 -23.37 23.24
N ASP A 332 10.63 -22.56 23.96
CA ASP A 332 10.38 -22.68 25.41
C ASP A 332 8.88 -22.57 25.74
N PRO A 333 8.10 -23.64 25.48
CA PRO A 333 6.65 -23.64 25.67
C PRO A 333 6.20 -23.58 27.14
N THR A 334 7.13 -23.63 28.08
CA THR A 334 6.89 -23.52 29.54
C THR A 334 7.36 -22.19 30.14
N GLY A 335 7.98 -21.33 29.31
CA GLY A 335 8.53 -20.05 29.73
C GLY A 335 7.47 -19.01 30.10
N GLU A 336 7.90 -17.91 30.73
CA GLU A 336 7.03 -16.81 31.16
C GLU A 336 6.31 -16.09 30.00
N LEU A 337 6.73 -16.31 28.76
CA LEU A 337 6.14 -15.75 27.53
C LEU A 337 5.18 -16.71 26.81
N ALA A 338 5.00 -17.94 27.28
CA ALA A 338 4.15 -18.94 26.64
C ALA A 338 2.70 -18.47 26.35
N PRO A 339 2.03 -17.69 27.24
CA PRO A 339 0.69 -17.15 26.94
C PRO A 339 0.65 -16.21 25.73
N MET A 340 1.76 -15.52 25.43
CA MET A 340 1.88 -14.60 24.29
C MET A 340 2.14 -15.36 22.96
N GLY A 341 2.69 -16.57 23.03
CA GLY A 341 2.99 -17.39 21.85
C GLY A 341 1.75 -17.72 21.02
N LEU A 342 0.60 -17.97 21.67
CA LEU A 342 -0.67 -18.20 20.98
C LEU A 342 -1.14 -16.96 20.21
N ALA A 343 -1.08 -15.79 20.84
CA ALA A 343 -1.45 -14.53 20.21
C ALA A 343 -0.58 -14.17 18.99
N LEU A 344 0.74 -14.38 19.11
CA LEU A 344 1.66 -14.17 17.98
C LEU A 344 1.43 -15.17 16.86
N LYS A 345 1.11 -16.44 17.17
CA LYS A 345 0.77 -17.45 16.16
C LYS A 345 -0.47 -17.05 15.36
N VAL A 346 -1.54 -16.61 16.04
CA VAL A 346 -2.76 -16.14 15.37
C VAL A 346 -2.48 -14.92 14.50
N MET A 347 -1.65 -13.97 14.99
CA MET A 347 -1.24 -12.80 14.22
C MET A 347 -0.46 -13.19 12.96
N LEU A 348 0.49 -14.12 13.05
CA LEU A 348 1.25 -14.63 11.91
C LEU A 348 0.37 -15.30 10.85
N LEU A 349 -0.66 -16.04 11.27
CA LEU A 349 -1.65 -16.61 10.34
C LEU A 349 -2.44 -15.51 9.64
N GLY A 350 -2.82 -14.45 10.36
CA GLY A 350 -3.40 -13.24 9.76
C GLY A 350 -2.50 -12.60 8.69
N LEU A 351 -1.20 -12.47 8.98
CA LEU A 351 -0.21 -11.97 8.01
C LEU A 351 -0.09 -12.86 6.78
N ARG A 352 -0.15 -14.19 6.96
CA ARG A 352 -0.12 -15.14 5.83
C ARG A 352 -1.38 -15.08 4.98
N ILE A 353 -2.56 -14.85 5.56
CA ILE A 353 -3.79 -14.59 4.79
C ILE A 353 -3.59 -13.36 3.90
N GLU A 354 -3.07 -12.28 4.48
CA GLU A 354 -2.85 -11.03 3.75
C GLU A 354 -1.77 -11.19 2.66
N ALA A 355 -0.69 -11.90 2.94
CA ALA A 355 0.31 -12.24 1.94
C ALA A 355 -0.27 -13.09 0.80
N ALA A 356 -1.10 -14.09 1.12
CA ALA A 356 -1.77 -14.94 0.14
C ALA A 356 -2.76 -14.17 -0.74
N ARG A 357 -3.44 -13.16 -0.17
CA ARG A 357 -4.27 -12.21 -0.92
C ARG A 357 -3.45 -11.46 -1.97
N HIS A 358 -2.25 -11.01 -1.62
CA HIS A 358 -1.37 -10.27 -2.53
C HIS A 358 -0.71 -11.18 -3.57
N SER A 359 -0.25 -12.37 -3.19
CA SER A 359 0.37 -13.34 -4.09
C SER A 359 -0.64 -14.03 -5.00
N GLY A 360 -1.91 -14.07 -4.59
CA GLY A 360 -2.97 -14.78 -5.30
C GLY A 360 -2.73 -16.28 -5.35
N ASP A 361 -2.00 -16.83 -4.37
CA ASP A 361 -1.69 -18.25 -4.22
C ASP A 361 -2.82 -18.95 -3.42
N PRO A 362 -3.66 -19.76 -4.09
CA PRO A 362 -4.74 -20.46 -3.42
C PRO A 362 -4.24 -21.59 -2.50
N GLY A 363 -3.01 -22.11 -2.69
CA GLY A 363 -2.44 -23.18 -1.86
C GLY A 363 -2.13 -22.70 -0.45
N THR A 364 -1.49 -21.52 -0.32
CA THR A 364 -1.23 -20.89 0.98
C THR A 364 -2.52 -20.64 1.77
N LEU A 365 -3.62 -20.22 1.12
CA LEU A 365 -4.91 -20.03 1.82
C LEU A 365 -5.48 -21.34 2.35
N ASP A 366 -5.33 -22.44 1.63
CA ASP A 366 -5.80 -23.76 2.09
C ASP A 366 -5.01 -24.20 3.34
N GLU A 367 -3.68 -24.06 3.33
CA GLU A 367 -2.82 -24.36 4.49
C GLU A 367 -3.17 -23.52 5.72
N VAL A 368 -3.37 -22.21 5.55
CA VAL A 368 -3.70 -21.30 6.66
C VAL A 368 -5.08 -21.61 7.24
N ILE A 369 -6.05 -21.98 6.41
CA ILE A 369 -7.38 -22.40 6.88
C ILE A 369 -7.27 -23.65 7.75
N ASP A 370 -6.48 -24.65 7.32
CA ASP A 370 -6.27 -25.88 8.08
C ASP A 370 -5.61 -25.58 9.45
N GLU A 371 -4.55 -24.75 9.46
CA GLU A 371 -3.87 -24.34 10.70
C GLU A 371 -4.78 -23.55 11.65
N LEU A 372 -5.66 -22.70 11.13
CA LEU A 372 -6.64 -21.97 11.94
C LEU A 372 -7.69 -22.89 12.55
N HIS A 373 -8.12 -23.95 11.84
CA HIS A 373 -9.05 -24.95 12.40
C HIS A 373 -8.41 -25.77 13.52
N GLU A 374 -7.15 -26.18 13.35
CA GLU A 374 -6.40 -26.84 14.41
C GLU A 374 -6.33 -25.95 15.66
N LEU A 375 -6.12 -24.64 15.45
CA LEU A 375 -6.06 -23.67 16.53
C LEU A 375 -7.41 -23.42 17.20
N GLU A 376 -8.49 -23.36 16.42
CA GLU A 376 -9.87 -23.25 16.92
C GLU A 376 -10.22 -24.45 17.81
N ALA A 377 -9.79 -25.65 17.44
CA ALA A 377 -10.07 -26.90 18.17
C ALA A 377 -9.34 -27.00 19.53
N VAL A 378 -8.12 -26.45 19.63
CA VAL A 378 -7.30 -26.52 20.86
C VAL A 378 -7.48 -25.32 21.79
N THR A 379 -8.02 -24.21 21.29
CA THR A 379 -8.21 -22.98 22.08
C THR A 379 -9.60 -22.94 22.72
N PRO A 380 -9.73 -22.77 24.06
CA PRO A 380 -11.04 -22.74 24.72
C PRO A 380 -11.95 -21.60 24.22
N ALA A 381 -13.26 -21.86 24.11
CA ALA A 381 -14.24 -20.91 23.54
C ALA A 381 -14.35 -19.55 24.27
N GLY A 382 -13.99 -19.49 25.56
CA GLY A 382 -13.99 -18.24 26.34
C GLY A 382 -12.65 -17.49 26.32
N HIS A 383 -11.68 -17.93 25.53
CA HIS A 383 -10.35 -17.31 25.42
C HIS A 383 -10.32 -16.33 24.24
N ASP A 384 -9.76 -15.13 24.40
CA ASP A 384 -9.75 -14.07 23.38
C ASP A 384 -9.22 -14.55 22.01
N GLN A 385 -8.18 -15.37 22.04
CA GLN A 385 -7.55 -15.97 20.86
C GLN A 385 -8.45 -16.95 20.08
N HIS A 386 -9.45 -17.55 20.72
CA HIS A 386 -10.44 -18.38 20.03
C HIS A 386 -11.30 -17.52 19.11
N VAL A 387 -11.77 -16.38 19.60
CA VAL A 387 -12.57 -15.44 18.81
C VAL A 387 -11.74 -14.83 17.68
N GLN A 388 -10.46 -14.53 17.94
CA GLN A 388 -9.52 -14.04 16.95
C GLN A 388 -9.28 -15.04 15.80
N THR A 389 -9.12 -16.32 16.15
CA THR A 389 -8.97 -17.41 15.18
C THR A 389 -10.21 -17.51 14.29
N ARG A 390 -11.41 -17.44 14.88
CA ARG A 390 -12.69 -17.43 14.14
C ARG A 390 -12.83 -16.25 13.19
N LEU A 391 -12.38 -15.05 13.60
CA LEU A 391 -12.36 -13.89 12.71
C LEU A 391 -11.51 -14.16 11.47
N PHE A 392 -10.28 -14.65 11.66
CA PHE A 392 -9.39 -14.95 10.55
C PHE A 392 -9.87 -16.12 9.67
N LEU A 393 -10.56 -17.11 10.24
CA LEU A 393 -11.29 -18.11 9.46
C LEU A 393 -12.36 -17.47 8.58
N GLY A 394 -13.13 -16.52 9.11
CA GLY A 394 -14.10 -15.74 8.34
C GLY A 394 -13.46 -15.00 7.16
N VAL A 395 -12.34 -14.32 7.40
CA VAL A 395 -11.60 -13.61 6.36
C VAL A 395 -11.02 -14.57 5.31
N ALA A 396 -10.36 -15.66 5.74
CA ALA A 396 -9.72 -16.63 4.84
C ALA A 396 -10.75 -17.35 3.95
N TYR A 397 -11.88 -17.80 4.52
CA TYR A 397 -12.98 -18.38 3.75
C TYR A 397 -13.60 -17.36 2.80
N GLY A 398 -13.71 -16.10 3.20
CA GLY A 398 -14.23 -15.03 2.34
C GLY A 398 -13.34 -14.85 1.11
N GLN A 399 -12.03 -14.74 1.31
CA GLN A 399 -11.06 -14.59 0.23
C GLN A 399 -11.04 -15.81 -0.70
N ARG A 400 -11.01 -17.02 -0.15
CA ARG A 400 -11.03 -18.26 -0.93
C ARG A 400 -12.34 -18.44 -1.71
N GLY A 401 -13.46 -18.14 -1.07
CA GLY A 401 -14.79 -18.17 -1.67
C GLY A 401 -14.93 -17.19 -2.82
N LEU A 402 -14.44 -15.95 -2.67
CA LEU A 402 -14.41 -14.96 -3.77
C LEU A 402 -13.49 -15.41 -4.90
N GLY A 403 -12.29 -15.91 -4.58
CA GLY A 403 -11.31 -16.35 -5.58
C GLY A 403 -11.76 -17.57 -6.40
N ARG A 404 -12.54 -18.48 -5.80
CA ARG A 404 -13.05 -19.70 -6.46
C ARG A 404 -14.51 -19.60 -6.89
N ASN A 405 -15.18 -18.48 -6.60
CA ASN A 405 -16.62 -18.32 -6.72
C ASN A 405 -17.41 -19.46 -6.02
N ASP A 406 -16.94 -19.86 -4.83
CA ASP A 406 -17.53 -20.94 -4.03
C ASP A 406 -18.53 -20.41 -3.00
N ARG A 407 -19.81 -20.69 -3.25
CA ARG A 407 -20.92 -20.34 -2.36
C ARG A 407 -20.78 -20.93 -0.95
N ALA A 408 -20.26 -22.15 -0.81
CA ALA A 408 -20.16 -22.80 0.49
C ALA A 408 -19.15 -22.09 1.39
N ASP A 409 -18.02 -21.68 0.82
CA ASP A 409 -17.00 -20.92 1.52
C ASP A 409 -17.51 -19.51 1.88
N LEU A 410 -18.22 -18.82 0.98
CA LEU A 410 -18.83 -17.51 1.28
C LEU A 410 -19.86 -17.59 2.43
N LEU A 411 -20.63 -18.68 2.52
CA LEU A 411 -21.54 -18.92 3.64
C LEU A 411 -20.78 -19.14 4.96
N ARG A 412 -19.69 -19.92 4.94
CA ARG A 412 -18.85 -20.11 6.14
C ARG A 412 -18.22 -18.79 6.58
N ALA A 413 -17.74 -17.99 5.62
CA ALA A 413 -17.21 -16.66 5.88
C ALA A 413 -18.26 -15.78 6.61
N ALA A 414 -19.48 -15.71 6.07
CA ALA A 414 -20.57 -14.97 6.68
C ALA A 414 -20.88 -15.45 8.11
N GLN A 415 -20.92 -16.76 8.34
CA GLN A 415 -21.17 -17.34 9.67
C GLN A 415 -20.10 -16.93 10.68
N TYR A 416 -18.82 -17.02 10.33
CA TYR A 416 -17.74 -16.60 11.23
C TYR A 416 -17.78 -15.09 11.50
N LEU A 417 -17.97 -14.27 10.46
CA LEU A 417 -17.96 -12.82 10.57
C LEU A 417 -19.15 -12.27 11.39
N GLU A 418 -20.34 -12.87 11.32
CA GLU A 418 -21.52 -12.41 12.06
C GLU A 418 -21.38 -12.47 13.59
N HIS A 419 -20.55 -13.38 14.11
CA HIS A 419 -20.31 -13.57 15.54
C HIS A 419 -19.16 -12.70 16.09
N THR A 420 -18.57 -11.85 15.25
CA THR A 420 -17.49 -10.91 15.60
C THR A 420 -17.84 -9.77 16.58
N PRO A 421 -19.09 -9.27 16.75
CA PRO A 421 -19.36 -8.10 17.58
C PRO A 421 -19.23 -8.35 19.11
N GLU A 422 -18.97 -9.58 19.54
CA GLU A 422 -18.72 -9.94 20.95
C GLU A 422 -17.25 -9.71 21.39
N LEU A 423 -16.39 -9.17 20.50
CA LEU A 423 -14.96 -8.96 20.75
C LEU A 423 -14.67 -7.81 21.73
N PRO A 424 -13.82 -8.02 22.76
CA PRO A 424 -13.17 -6.94 23.48
C PRO A 424 -12.27 -6.14 22.52
N ALA A 425 -12.40 -4.81 22.49
CA ALA A 425 -11.64 -3.89 21.62
C ALA A 425 -10.10 -4.05 21.71
N PHE A 426 -9.63 -4.66 22.80
CA PHE A 426 -8.22 -4.85 23.07
C PHE A 426 -7.56 -6.00 22.28
N ALA A 427 -8.31 -7.02 21.84
CA ALA A 427 -7.74 -8.28 21.32
C ALA A 427 -6.84 -8.15 20.06
N PHE A 428 -6.65 -6.93 19.53
CA PHE A 428 -5.87 -6.67 18.33
C PHE A 428 -5.28 -5.26 18.19
N GLY A 429 -5.56 -4.34 19.10
CA GLY A 429 -5.46 -2.92 18.73
C GLY A 429 -6.52 -2.47 17.68
N LEU A 430 -7.58 -3.27 17.51
CA LEU A 430 -8.77 -2.91 16.73
C LEU A 430 -9.67 -2.02 17.60
N THR A 431 -9.35 -0.73 17.67
CA THR A 431 -10.30 0.27 18.15
C THR A 431 -11.21 0.74 17.03
N GLY A 432 -12.45 1.11 17.38
CA GLY A 432 -13.46 1.64 16.45
C GLY A 432 -14.57 0.66 16.11
N ASP A 433 -15.25 0.90 14.99
CA ASP A 433 -16.44 0.15 14.54
C ASP A 433 -16.12 -1.18 13.81
N LEU A 434 -14.85 -1.52 13.62
CA LEU A 434 -14.41 -2.60 12.72
C LEU A 434 -15.02 -3.98 13.03
N PRO A 435 -15.10 -4.48 14.30
CA PRO A 435 -15.85 -5.69 14.62
C PRO A 435 -17.33 -5.64 14.21
N ALA A 436 -17.98 -4.49 14.44
CA ALA A 436 -19.37 -4.28 14.04
C ALA A 436 -19.52 -4.24 12.51
N ARG A 437 -18.54 -3.65 11.79
CA ARG A 437 -18.48 -3.61 10.32
C ARG A 437 -18.24 -4.99 9.72
N LEU A 438 -17.36 -5.79 10.29
CA LEU A 438 -17.12 -7.18 9.85
C LEU A 438 -18.38 -8.03 10.03
N ALA A 439 -19.08 -7.86 11.14
CA ALA A 439 -20.38 -8.49 11.34
C ALA A 439 -21.44 -7.99 10.34
N GLU A 440 -21.40 -6.71 9.97
CA GLU A 440 -22.26 -6.12 8.94
C GLU A 440 -21.96 -6.72 7.55
N ILE A 441 -20.69 -6.89 7.18
CA ILE A 441 -20.25 -7.58 5.97
C ILE A 441 -20.73 -9.04 5.95
N GLY A 442 -20.63 -9.75 7.09
CA GLY A 442 -21.15 -11.11 7.22
C GLY A 442 -22.65 -11.19 6.94
N ARG A 443 -23.45 -10.32 7.57
CA ARG A 443 -24.91 -10.22 7.33
C ARG A 443 -25.24 -9.86 5.88
N LEU A 444 -24.51 -8.90 5.29
CA LEU A 444 -24.67 -8.50 3.89
C LEU A 444 -24.38 -9.67 2.94
N THR A 445 -23.31 -10.41 3.20
CA THR A 445 -22.91 -11.59 2.42
C THR A 445 -24.00 -12.66 2.48
N ARG A 446 -24.55 -12.96 3.68
CA ARG A 446 -25.68 -13.89 3.81
C ARG A 446 -26.92 -13.42 3.06
N ALA A 447 -27.32 -12.16 3.27
CA ALA A 447 -28.48 -11.57 2.61
C ALA A 447 -28.38 -11.65 1.07
N ALA A 448 -27.19 -11.40 0.52
CA ALA A 448 -26.94 -11.56 -0.91
C ALA A 448 -27.02 -13.01 -1.39
N LEU A 449 -26.47 -13.96 -0.62
CA LEU A 449 -26.54 -15.38 -0.96
C LEU A 449 -27.98 -15.91 -0.90
N ASP A 450 -28.78 -15.44 0.04
CA ASP A 450 -30.19 -15.80 0.20
C ASP A 450 -31.11 -15.03 -0.77
N GLY A 451 -30.59 -13.98 -1.42
CA GLY A 451 -31.33 -13.15 -2.36
C GLY A 451 -32.39 -12.26 -1.70
N ASP A 452 -32.22 -11.95 -0.40
CA ASP A 452 -33.17 -11.18 0.40
C ASP A 452 -32.51 -9.91 0.99
N PRO A 453 -32.70 -8.74 0.33
CA PRO A 453 -32.16 -7.47 0.80
C PRO A 453 -32.69 -7.04 2.18
N GLN A 454 -33.84 -7.57 2.64
CA GLN A 454 -34.42 -7.18 3.93
C GLN A 454 -33.66 -7.76 5.12
N GLN A 455 -32.86 -8.80 4.89
CA GLN A 455 -31.97 -9.38 5.91
C GLN A 455 -30.71 -8.54 6.15
N ALA A 456 -30.40 -7.60 5.25
CA ALA A 456 -29.31 -6.66 5.42
C ALA A 456 -29.71 -5.54 6.40
N ALA A 457 -29.06 -5.52 7.57
CA ALA A 457 -29.21 -4.43 8.53
C ALA A 457 -28.93 -3.05 7.88
N PRO A 458 -29.61 -1.97 8.34
CA PRO A 458 -29.31 -0.63 7.85
C PRO A 458 -27.91 -0.21 8.27
N ILE A 459 -27.18 0.38 7.32
CA ILE A 459 -25.81 0.84 7.55
C ILE A 459 -25.85 2.14 8.34
N THR A 460 -25.17 2.15 9.49
CA THR A 460 -25.08 3.33 10.35
C THR A 460 -24.05 4.31 9.79
N GLU A 461 -24.50 5.52 9.50
CA GLU A 461 -23.67 6.61 8.97
C GLU A 461 -23.04 7.43 10.10
N PRO A 462 -21.77 7.85 9.91
CA PRO A 462 -21.06 8.62 10.90
C PRO A 462 -21.51 10.09 10.91
N GLY A 463 -21.35 10.76 12.06
CA GLY A 463 -21.74 12.16 12.24
C GLY A 463 -20.88 13.17 11.44
N PRO A 464 -21.23 14.47 11.47
CA PRO A 464 -20.54 15.52 10.72
C PRO A 464 -19.08 15.73 11.15
N ASP A 465 -18.69 15.39 12.38
CA ASP A 465 -17.31 15.53 12.89
C ASP A 465 -16.55 14.19 12.98
N ALA A 466 -17.07 13.13 12.37
CA ALA A 466 -16.45 11.81 12.44
C ALA A 466 -15.10 11.76 11.71
N PRO A 467 -14.13 10.98 12.21
CA PRO A 467 -12.86 10.72 11.54
C PRO A 467 -13.04 10.18 10.12
N LEU A 468 -12.08 10.48 9.24
CA LEU A 468 -12.08 10.04 7.85
C LEU A 468 -12.15 8.51 7.71
N ARG A 469 -11.58 7.75 8.66
CA ARG A 469 -11.63 6.28 8.69
C ARG A 469 -13.04 5.73 8.88
N GLU A 470 -13.83 6.33 9.77
CA GLU A 470 -15.22 5.91 9.99
C GLU A 470 -16.10 6.21 8.77
N ARG A 471 -15.86 7.36 8.10
CA ARG A 471 -16.54 7.69 6.83
C ARG A 471 -16.23 6.70 5.74
N TRP A 472 -14.96 6.33 5.59
CA TRP A 472 -14.54 5.31 4.64
C TRP A 472 -15.20 3.96 4.93
N GLY A 473 -15.25 3.54 6.20
CA GLY A 473 -15.92 2.30 6.59
C GLY A 473 -17.41 2.28 6.22
N ALA A 474 -18.14 3.36 6.53
CA ALA A 474 -19.55 3.48 6.17
C ALA A 474 -19.79 3.53 4.65
N ALA A 475 -19.00 4.33 3.93
CA ALA A 475 -19.07 4.42 2.47
C ALA A 475 -18.78 3.07 1.79
N SER A 476 -17.77 2.34 2.26
CA SER A 476 -17.43 1.01 1.72
C SER A 476 -18.57 0.02 1.91
N ALA A 477 -19.20 0.02 3.09
CA ALA A 477 -20.35 -0.84 3.36
C ALA A 477 -21.56 -0.47 2.47
N LEU A 478 -21.84 0.83 2.29
CA LEU A 478 -22.93 1.30 1.43
C LEU A 478 -22.68 0.93 -0.03
N HIS A 479 -21.44 1.10 -0.50
CA HIS A 479 -21.03 0.73 -1.85
C HIS A 479 -21.18 -0.78 -2.09
N LEU A 480 -20.74 -1.61 -1.14
CA LEU A 480 -20.90 -3.07 -1.20
C LEU A 480 -22.39 -3.46 -1.28
N ARG A 481 -23.22 -2.88 -0.41
CA ARG A 481 -24.66 -3.12 -0.38
C ARG A 481 -25.33 -2.70 -1.70
N TRP A 482 -24.97 -1.55 -2.26
CA TRP A 482 -25.40 -1.14 -3.61
C TRP A 482 -24.93 -2.14 -4.67
N GLY A 483 -23.68 -2.62 -4.61
CA GLY A 483 -23.17 -3.62 -5.55
C GLY A 483 -24.01 -4.90 -5.58
N LEU A 484 -24.50 -5.33 -4.41
CA LEU A 484 -25.28 -6.55 -4.23
C LEU A 484 -26.77 -6.38 -4.59
N PHE A 485 -27.40 -5.27 -4.20
CA PHE A 485 -28.86 -5.10 -4.30
C PHE A 485 -29.31 -4.01 -5.28
N LYS A 486 -28.38 -3.17 -5.75
CA LYS A 486 -28.60 -2.09 -6.73
C LYS A 486 -29.65 -1.05 -6.31
N ASP A 487 -29.79 -0.78 -5.01
CA ASP A 487 -30.64 0.30 -4.48
C ASP A 487 -30.01 1.68 -4.75
N PRO A 488 -30.66 2.58 -5.52
CA PRO A 488 -30.13 3.92 -5.79
C PRO A 488 -29.88 4.76 -4.55
N ALA A 489 -30.65 4.57 -3.46
CA ALA A 489 -30.45 5.32 -2.22
C ALA A 489 -29.14 4.96 -1.51
N ASP A 490 -28.66 3.72 -1.67
CA ASP A 490 -27.34 3.30 -1.16
C ASP A 490 -26.22 3.93 -1.99
N LEU A 491 -26.42 4.09 -3.30
CA LEU A 491 -25.48 4.77 -4.19
C LEU A 491 -25.32 6.26 -3.85
N ASP A 492 -26.44 6.98 -3.68
CA ASP A 492 -26.39 8.41 -3.33
C ASP A 492 -25.71 8.64 -1.97
N ARG A 493 -26.04 7.82 -0.97
CA ARG A 493 -25.40 7.89 0.35
C ARG A 493 -23.91 7.55 0.31
N THR A 494 -23.50 6.61 -0.55
CA THR A 494 -22.08 6.33 -0.80
C THR A 494 -21.38 7.58 -1.33
N ILE A 495 -21.96 8.25 -2.33
CA ILE A 495 -21.40 9.47 -2.93
C ILE A 495 -21.30 10.58 -1.89
N ASP A 496 -22.34 10.81 -1.07
CA ASP A 496 -22.35 11.86 -0.06
C ASP A 496 -21.23 11.66 0.98
N GLN A 497 -21.07 10.44 1.51
CA GLN A 497 -20.02 10.13 2.48
C GLN A 497 -18.62 10.28 1.88
N LEU A 498 -18.43 9.88 0.62
CA LEU A 498 -17.13 9.98 -0.04
C LEU A 498 -16.79 11.41 -0.50
N MET A 499 -17.79 12.26 -0.78
CA MET A 499 -17.56 13.68 -1.04
C MET A 499 -17.09 14.40 0.22
N LEU A 500 -17.67 14.08 1.39
CA LEU A 500 -17.17 14.56 2.68
C LEU A 500 -15.76 14.04 2.99
N PHE A 501 -15.50 12.77 2.68
CA PHE A 501 -14.17 12.19 2.79
C PHE A 501 -13.15 12.94 1.93
N ARG A 502 -13.46 13.18 0.65
CA ARG A 502 -12.61 13.95 -0.29
C ARG A 502 -12.36 15.37 0.20
N ALA A 503 -13.35 16.02 0.81
CA ALA A 503 -13.17 17.34 1.40
C ALA A 503 -12.16 17.33 2.56
N GLY A 504 -12.27 16.37 3.48
CA GLY A 504 -11.35 16.26 4.61
C GLY A 504 -9.93 15.79 4.27
N LEU A 505 -9.70 15.17 3.09
CA LEU A 505 -8.33 14.91 2.60
C LEU A 505 -7.50 16.20 2.44
N ARG A 506 -8.15 17.34 2.13
CA ARG A 506 -7.49 18.64 1.96
C ARG A 506 -6.96 19.22 3.29
N ASP A 507 -7.46 18.73 4.42
CA ASP A 507 -7.06 19.17 5.76
C ASP A 507 -5.82 18.41 6.29
N GLY A 508 -5.19 17.57 5.46
CA GLY A 508 -3.79 17.16 5.63
C GLY A 508 -3.54 15.86 6.40
N LEU A 509 -4.55 15.00 6.56
CA LEU A 509 -4.38 13.66 7.11
C LEU A 509 -3.94 12.69 5.98
N GLY A 510 -2.77 12.07 6.14
CA GLY A 510 -2.21 11.11 5.18
C GLY A 510 -2.96 9.78 5.27
N VAL A 511 -4.05 9.64 4.52
CA VAL A 511 -4.93 8.49 4.64
C VAL A 511 -4.55 7.37 3.66
N PRO A 512 -4.11 6.17 4.13
CA PRO A 512 -3.69 5.08 3.25
C PRO A 512 -4.79 4.56 2.30
N PHE A 513 -6.06 4.78 2.62
CA PHE A 513 -7.22 4.40 1.81
C PHE A 513 -7.70 5.50 0.84
N ALA A 514 -7.02 6.66 0.76
CA ALA A 514 -7.43 7.75 -0.13
C ALA A 514 -7.57 7.33 -1.61
N PRO A 515 -6.63 6.58 -2.23
CA PRO A 515 -6.77 6.14 -3.61
C PRO A 515 -8.03 5.27 -3.83
N ALA A 516 -8.26 4.30 -2.94
CA ALA A 516 -9.42 3.41 -3.02
C ALA A 516 -10.74 4.15 -2.81
N ALA A 517 -10.78 5.08 -1.85
CA ALA A 517 -11.97 5.89 -1.57
C ALA A 517 -12.34 6.81 -2.73
N LEU A 518 -11.37 7.47 -3.33
CA LEU A 518 -11.57 8.31 -4.51
C LEU A 518 -11.97 7.46 -5.72
N ASP A 519 -11.41 6.26 -5.88
CA ASP A 519 -11.79 5.35 -6.96
C ASP A 519 -13.26 4.90 -6.82
N ILE A 520 -13.70 4.49 -5.61
CA ILE A 520 -15.11 4.16 -5.36
C ILE A 520 -16.02 5.36 -5.62
N LEU A 521 -15.62 6.57 -5.22
CA LEU A 521 -16.37 7.80 -5.49
C LEU A 521 -16.52 8.03 -7.00
N ALA A 522 -15.42 7.92 -7.75
CA ALA A 522 -15.42 8.10 -9.19
C ALA A 522 -16.32 7.08 -9.90
N GLN A 523 -16.25 5.80 -9.50
CA GLN A 523 -17.14 4.76 -10.01
C GLN A 523 -18.60 5.03 -9.65
N SER A 524 -18.89 5.42 -8.41
CA SER A 524 -20.25 5.69 -7.95
C SER A 524 -20.89 6.88 -8.69
N LEU A 525 -20.12 7.95 -8.91
CA LEU A 525 -20.54 9.09 -9.74
C LEU A 525 -20.78 8.67 -11.19
N ARG A 526 -19.94 7.79 -11.76
CA ARG A 526 -20.11 7.28 -13.12
C ARG A 526 -21.39 6.46 -13.26
N GLU A 527 -21.70 5.61 -12.29
CA GLU A 527 -22.91 4.80 -12.24
C GLU A 527 -24.16 5.67 -12.11
N ARG A 528 -24.14 6.69 -11.24
CA ARG A 528 -25.24 7.64 -11.12
C ARG A 528 -25.42 8.46 -12.40
N SER A 529 -24.33 8.86 -13.05
CA SER A 529 -24.37 9.53 -14.35
C SER A 529 -25.00 8.65 -15.42
N ALA A 530 -24.66 7.37 -15.49
CA ALA A 530 -25.25 6.42 -16.44
C ALA A 530 -26.76 6.24 -16.21
N ALA A 531 -27.22 6.26 -14.95
CA ALA A 531 -28.64 6.16 -14.61
C ALA A 531 -29.44 7.45 -14.85
N THR A 532 -28.82 8.63 -14.64
CA THR A 532 -29.51 9.93 -14.65
C THR A 532 -29.26 10.79 -15.90
N GLY A 533 -28.22 10.47 -16.68
CA GLY A 533 -27.73 11.32 -17.78
C GLY A 533 -26.99 12.58 -17.31
N SER A 534 -26.52 12.63 -16.05
CA SER A 534 -25.81 13.80 -15.49
C SER A 534 -24.40 13.97 -16.07
N ASP A 535 -24.22 14.95 -16.95
CA ASP A 535 -22.90 15.32 -17.49
C ASP A 535 -21.94 15.86 -16.41
N ALA A 536 -22.48 16.49 -15.37
CA ALA A 536 -21.72 17.01 -14.24
C ALA A 536 -21.11 15.89 -13.41
N ASP A 537 -21.88 14.82 -13.14
CA ASP A 537 -21.36 13.62 -12.46
C ASP A 537 -20.30 12.93 -13.31
N ALA A 538 -20.49 12.83 -14.63
CA ALA A 538 -19.47 12.25 -15.52
C ALA A 538 -18.17 13.05 -15.55
N SER A 539 -18.25 14.40 -15.52
CA SER A 539 -17.07 15.26 -15.42
C SER A 539 -16.36 15.06 -14.08
N THR A 540 -17.12 15.12 -12.99
CA THR A 540 -16.60 14.96 -11.63
C THR A 540 -15.98 13.58 -11.43
N ALA A 541 -16.58 12.52 -11.97
CA ALA A 541 -16.03 11.17 -11.94
C ALA A 541 -14.64 11.10 -12.60
N THR A 542 -14.48 11.74 -13.75
CA THR A 542 -13.19 11.79 -14.47
C THR A 542 -12.13 12.56 -13.68
N GLU A 543 -12.51 13.69 -13.07
CA GLU A 543 -11.62 14.50 -12.22
C GLU A 543 -11.19 13.73 -10.96
N VAL A 544 -12.14 13.08 -10.27
CA VAL A 544 -11.87 12.28 -9.07
C VAL A 544 -10.99 11.08 -9.40
N ALA A 545 -11.21 10.40 -10.53
CA ALA A 545 -10.36 9.28 -10.94
C ALA A 545 -8.90 9.71 -11.17
N ARG A 546 -8.68 10.90 -11.75
CA ARG A 546 -7.33 11.49 -11.89
C ARG A 546 -6.74 11.92 -10.55
N GLU A 547 -7.55 12.39 -9.62
CA GLU A 547 -7.13 12.68 -8.24
C GLU A 547 -6.69 11.40 -7.51
N ALA A 548 -7.44 10.29 -7.66
CA ALA A 548 -7.08 8.99 -7.11
C ALA A 548 -5.68 8.52 -7.58
N LEU A 549 -5.38 8.69 -8.87
CA LEU A 549 -4.06 8.36 -9.44
C LEU A 549 -2.92 9.18 -8.83
N ARG A 550 -3.13 10.48 -8.58
CA ARG A 550 -2.13 11.35 -7.94
C ARG A 550 -1.87 10.92 -6.50
N HIS A 551 -2.93 10.64 -5.73
CA HIS A 551 -2.78 10.09 -4.37
C HIS A 551 -2.08 8.73 -4.37
N LEU A 552 -2.37 7.87 -5.35
CA LEU A 552 -1.69 6.59 -5.49
C LEU A 552 -0.19 6.77 -5.77
N GLY A 553 0.19 7.79 -6.55
CA GLY A 553 1.59 8.10 -6.79
C GLY A 553 2.37 8.41 -5.51
N ALA A 554 1.76 9.10 -4.56
CA ALA A 554 2.36 9.31 -3.25
C ALA A 554 2.50 7.99 -2.48
N THR A 555 1.49 7.12 -2.50
CA THR A 555 1.56 5.78 -1.89
C THR A 555 2.68 4.93 -2.49
N VAL A 556 2.92 5.01 -3.80
CA VAL A 556 4.01 4.29 -4.48
C VAL A 556 5.37 4.87 -4.07
N ALA A 557 5.51 6.19 -4.03
CA ALA A 557 6.76 6.85 -3.66
C ALA A 557 7.14 6.70 -2.18
N LEU A 558 6.17 6.38 -1.31
CA LEU A 558 6.43 5.94 0.07
C LEU A 558 7.16 4.60 0.14
N GLN A 559 7.05 3.76 -0.88
CA GLN A 559 7.62 2.42 -0.87
C GLN A 559 9.12 2.42 -1.14
N LEU A 560 9.78 1.36 -0.68
CA LEU A 560 11.20 1.11 -0.85
C LEU A 560 11.40 -0.23 -1.58
N GLY A 561 12.26 -0.21 -2.59
CA GLY A 561 12.53 -1.35 -3.47
C GLY A 561 11.45 -1.57 -4.53
N ALA A 562 11.85 -2.16 -5.67
CA ALA A 562 10.98 -2.39 -6.80
C ALA A 562 9.71 -3.18 -6.45
N GLU A 563 9.82 -4.20 -5.59
CA GLU A 563 8.71 -5.09 -5.27
C GLU A 563 7.57 -4.38 -4.53
N HIS A 564 7.87 -3.65 -3.45
CA HIS A 564 6.85 -2.93 -2.69
C HIS A 564 6.23 -1.78 -3.49
N GLY A 565 7.05 -1.04 -4.24
CA GLY A 565 6.55 0.02 -5.11
C GLY A 565 5.60 -0.52 -6.19
N LEU A 566 5.91 -1.68 -6.77
CA LEU A 566 5.08 -2.31 -7.79
C LEU A 566 3.80 -2.90 -7.23
N LEU A 567 3.83 -3.48 -6.03
CA LEU A 567 2.63 -3.90 -5.31
C LEU A 567 1.69 -2.71 -5.09
N ALA A 568 2.23 -1.56 -4.65
CA ALA A 568 1.46 -0.33 -4.48
C ALA A 568 0.96 0.25 -5.83
N ALA A 569 1.74 0.12 -6.91
CA ALA A 569 1.39 0.67 -8.22
C ALA A 569 0.38 -0.19 -9.00
N ARG A 570 0.13 -1.44 -8.58
CA ARG A 570 -0.69 -2.42 -9.31
C ARG A 570 -2.08 -1.90 -9.68
N SER A 571 -2.79 -1.30 -8.72
CA SER A 571 -4.11 -0.71 -8.97
C SER A 571 -4.06 0.55 -9.84
N GLY A 572 -2.89 1.18 -9.96
CA GLY A 572 -2.70 2.43 -10.70
C GLY A 572 -2.87 2.28 -12.20
N ALA A 573 -2.42 1.17 -12.78
CA ALA A 573 -2.64 0.88 -14.19
C ALA A 573 -4.14 0.77 -14.52
N GLU A 574 -4.90 0.06 -13.69
CA GLU A 574 -6.35 -0.10 -13.85
C GLU A 574 -7.09 1.24 -13.72
N TYR A 575 -6.74 2.02 -12.69
CA TYR A 575 -7.31 3.35 -12.45
C TYR A 575 -7.04 4.29 -13.63
N ALA A 576 -5.82 4.24 -14.18
CA ALA A 576 -5.38 5.07 -15.29
C ALA A 576 -6.13 4.72 -16.58
N VAL A 577 -6.25 3.43 -16.90
CA VAL A 577 -6.99 2.96 -18.07
C VAL A 577 -8.45 3.41 -18.00
N ARG A 578 -9.08 3.31 -16.82
CA ARG A 578 -10.47 3.73 -16.61
C ARG A 578 -10.65 5.23 -16.74
N ALA A 579 -9.83 6.02 -16.06
CA ALA A 579 -9.83 7.48 -16.16
C ALA A 579 -9.62 7.95 -17.61
N ALA A 580 -8.67 7.33 -18.31
CA ALA A 580 -8.38 7.62 -19.71
C ALA A 580 -9.54 7.25 -20.64
N ARG A 581 -10.20 6.12 -20.42
CA ARG A 581 -11.39 5.72 -21.21
C ARG A 581 -12.52 6.74 -21.06
N TRP A 582 -12.79 7.20 -19.84
CA TRP A 582 -13.85 8.19 -19.58
C TRP A 582 -13.52 9.56 -20.20
N ALA A 583 -12.27 10.02 -20.08
CA ALA A 583 -11.80 11.24 -20.75
C ALA A 583 -11.88 11.11 -22.29
N ALA A 584 -11.41 9.98 -22.84
CA ALA A 584 -11.45 9.71 -24.28
C ALA A 584 -12.87 9.69 -24.83
N GLY A 585 -13.82 9.08 -24.10
CA GLY A 585 -15.25 9.08 -24.46
C GLY A 585 -15.87 10.48 -24.54
N ARG A 586 -15.24 11.48 -23.92
CA ARG A 586 -15.64 12.90 -23.95
C ARG A 586 -14.81 13.73 -24.96
N GLY A 587 -13.89 13.10 -25.69
CA GLY A 587 -12.98 13.78 -26.63
C GLY A 587 -11.81 14.51 -25.94
N GLN A 588 -11.60 14.29 -24.66
CA GLN A 588 -10.54 14.89 -23.85
C GLN A 588 -9.24 14.08 -23.97
N VAL A 589 -8.59 14.18 -25.14
CA VAL A 589 -7.43 13.34 -25.48
C VAL A 589 -6.22 13.65 -24.61
N GLU A 590 -5.96 14.92 -24.29
CA GLU A 590 -4.80 15.32 -23.49
C GLU A 590 -4.91 14.78 -22.06
N GLU A 591 -6.09 14.89 -21.45
CA GLU A 591 -6.36 14.35 -20.12
C GLU A 591 -6.33 12.82 -20.10
N ALA A 592 -6.76 12.17 -21.19
CA ALA A 592 -6.68 10.72 -21.32
C ALA A 592 -5.22 10.23 -21.43
N VAL A 593 -4.39 10.94 -22.21
CA VAL A 593 -2.95 10.64 -22.33
C VAL A 593 -2.26 10.89 -21.00
N ASP A 594 -2.54 12.01 -20.33
CA ASP A 594 -1.98 12.33 -19.02
C ASP A 594 -2.31 11.25 -17.98
N ALA A 595 -3.56 10.78 -17.92
CA ALA A 595 -3.96 9.71 -17.02
C ALA A 595 -3.21 8.39 -17.30
N LEU A 596 -3.08 7.98 -18.56
CA LEU A 596 -2.31 6.79 -18.95
C LEU A 596 -0.84 6.95 -18.58
N GLU A 597 -0.22 8.07 -18.95
CA GLU A 597 1.18 8.34 -18.69
C GLU A 597 1.49 8.41 -17.20
N LEU A 598 0.57 8.95 -16.39
CA LEU A 598 0.69 8.95 -14.94
C LEU A 598 0.65 7.53 -14.39
N GLY A 599 -0.38 6.73 -14.72
CA GLY A 599 -0.48 5.35 -14.26
C GLY A 599 0.73 4.50 -14.64
N ARG A 600 1.19 4.63 -15.89
CA ARG A 600 2.39 3.93 -16.37
C ARG A 600 3.67 4.44 -15.72
N ALA A 601 3.75 5.73 -15.41
CA ALA A 601 4.84 6.28 -14.64
C ALA A 601 4.90 5.69 -13.23
N LEU A 602 3.75 5.48 -12.56
CA LEU A 602 3.72 4.84 -11.25
C LEU A 602 4.35 3.45 -11.29
N VAL A 603 4.03 2.69 -12.34
CA VAL A 603 4.50 1.32 -12.53
C VAL A 603 5.99 1.29 -12.94
N LEU A 604 6.35 1.98 -14.03
CA LEU A 604 7.71 1.99 -14.58
C LEU A 604 8.74 2.67 -13.66
N ARG A 605 8.29 3.61 -12.81
CA ARG A 605 9.15 4.32 -11.88
C ARG A 605 8.93 3.89 -10.44
N ALA A 606 8.08 2.92 -10.12
CA ALA A 606 7.96 2.39 -8.75
C ALA A 606 9.33 1.97 -8.17
N ALA A 607 10.17 1.32 -9.00
CA ALA A 607 11.50 0.88 -8.62
C ALA A 607 12.56 2.00 -8.65
N SER A 608 12.46 2.92 -9.61
CA SER A 608 13.47 3.98 -9.87
C SER A 608 13.13 5.33 -9.22
N ALA A 609 11.91 5.51 -8.70
CA ALA A 609 11.43 6.77 -8.11
C ALA A 609 12.38 7.24 -7.01
N ALA A 610 12.82 6.32 -6.15
CA ALA A 610 13.71 6.60 -5.05
C ALA A 610 15.06 7.20 -5.48
N ALA A 611 15.53 6.91 -6.70
CA ALA A 611 16.79 7.44 -7.21
C ALA A 611 16.70 8.90 -7.66
N SER A 612 15.50 9.42 -7.97
CA SER A 612 15.30 10.79 -8.49
C SER A 612 14.77 11.78 -7.44
N VAL A 613 14.40 11.30 -6.25
CA VAL A 613 13.89 12.13 -5.16
C VAL A 613 14.94 13.12 -4.64
N PRO A 614 16.22 12.75 -4.43
CA PRO A 614 17.24 13.69 -3.94
C PRO A 614 17.43 14.91 -4.84
N GLU A 615 17.42 14.73 -6.17
CA GLU A 615 17.60 15.81 -7.13
C GLU A 615 16.38 16.74 -7.15
N GLN A 616 15.17 16.19 -7.04
CA GLN A 616 13.95 16.98 -6.96
C GLN A 616 13.89 17.80 -5.65
N LEU A 617 14.25 17.19 -4.52
CA LEU A 617 14.35 17.87 -3.23
C LEU A 617 15.39 19.00 -3.27
N ALA A 618 16.58 18.74 -3.83
CA ALA A 618 17.61 19.75 -3.99
C ALA A 618 17.16 20.90 -4.92
N ALA A 619 16.49 20.59 -6.03
CA ALA A 619 15.95 21.59 -6.95
C ALA A 619 14.90 22.52 -6.29
N LEU A 620 14.16 22.01 -5.29
CA LEU A 620 13.21 22.77 -4.48
C LEU A 620 13.86 23.45 -3.25
N GLY A 621 15.18 23.28 -3.04
CA GLY A 621 15.94 23.90 -1.95
C GLY A 621 15.99 23.08 -0.65
N HIS A 622 15.56 21.82 -0.66
CA HIS A 622 15.57 20.91 0.49
C HIS A 622 16.86 20.06 0.57
N GLU A 623 18.02 20.73 0.66
CA GLU A 623 19.35 20.08 0.62
C GLU A 623 19.59 19.07 1.76
N GLU A 624 19.12 19.37 2.98
CA GLU A 624 19.28 18.47 4.14
C GLU A 624 18.49 17.16 3.97
N LEU A 625 17.25 17.24 3.46
CA LEU A 625 16.43 16.07 3.16
C LEU A 625 17.03 15.25 2.01
N ALA A 626 17.57 15.92 0.99
CA ALA A 626 18.26 15.24 -0.10
C ALA A 626 19.51 14.49 0.37
N ALA A 627 20.30 15.08 1.28
CA ALA A 627 21.47 14.43 1.88
C ALA A 627 21.07 13.21 2.75
N ALA A 628 20.09 13.39 3.64
CA ALA A 628 19.56 12.30 4.46
C ALA A 628 19.00 11.15 3.60
N TRP A 629 18.33 11.47 2.48
CA TRP A 629 17.83 10.46 1.54
C TRP A 629 18.97 9.63 0.94
N ARG A 630 20.04 10.28 0.46
CA ARG A 630 21.21 9.58 -0.12
C ARG A 630 21.88 8.67 0.91
N GLU A 631 22.03 9.14 2.14
CA GLU A 631 22.61 8.34 3.24
C GLU A 631 21.73 7.13 3.62
N SER A 632 20.42 7.23 3.45
CA SER A 632 19.47 6.14 3.75
C SER A 632 19.45 5.01 2.71
N GLY A 633 20.00 5.23 1.51
CA GLY A 633 19.81 4.39 0.32
C GLY A 633 20.49 3.01 0.31
N GLY A 634 21.10 2.56 1.41
CA GLY A 634 21.95 1.35 1.41
C GLY A 634 21.70 0.33 2.53
N ALA A 635 20.75 0.55 3.44
CA ALA A 635 20.48 -0.41 4.52
C ALA A 635 19.22 -1.24 4.19
N GLN A 636 19.42 -2.48 3.75
CA GLN A 636 18.33 -3.47 3.82
C GLN A 636 18.02 -3.73 5.30
N PRO A 637 16.75 -3.61 5.75
CA PRO A 637 16.36 -4.07 7.08
C PRO A 637 16.53 -5.60 7.09
N GLY A 638 17.45 -6.11 7.93
CA GLY A 638 17.64 -7.56 8.06
C GLY A 638 18.88 -7.97 8.84
N ASP A 639 19.95 -7.16 8.84
CA ASP A 639 21.26 -7.63 9.32
C ASP A 639 21.63 -7.19 10.76
N THR A 640 20.71 -6.55 11.49
CA THR A 640 20.97 -6.09 12.87
C THR A 640 19.85 -6.50 13.82
N ASP A 641 20.21 -7.06 14.97
CA ASP A 641 19.33 -7.39 16.10
C ASP A 641 18.77 -6.15 16.84
N GLU A 642 19.04 -4.94 16.34
CA GLU A 642 18.63 -3.67 16.96
C GLU A 642 17.25 -3.20 16.46
N LEU A 643 16.42 -2.76 17.40
CA LEU A 643 15.14 -2.11 17.10
C LEU A 643 15.35 -0.83 16.26
N PRO A 644 14.54 -0.62 15.19
CA PRO A 644 14.69 0.56 14.33
C PRO A 644 14.52 1.86 15.11
N ARG A 645 15.33 2.87 14.76
CA ARG A 645 15.40 4.13 15.52
C ARG A 645 14.17 5.01 15.34
N GLU A 646 13.59 4.93 14.14
CA GLU A 646 12.43 5.65 13.65
C GLU A 646 11.67 4.72 12.70
N LEU A 647 10.44 5.07 12.28
CA LEU A 647 9.79 4.31 11.22
C LEU A 647 10.64 4.39 9.94
N PRO A 648 10.91 3.27 9.26
CA PRO A 648 11.63 3.26 7.98
C PRO A 648 11.04 4.23 6.93
N SER A 649 9.71 4.45 6.97
CA SER A 649 9.01 5.38 6.10
C SER A 649 9.09 6.87 6.47
N ARG A 650 9.61 7.26 7.65
CA ARG A 650 9.56 8.65 8.14
C ARG A 650 10.17 9.66 7.18
N LEU A 651 11.44 9.45 6.83
CA LEU A 651 12.20 10.29 5.90
C LEU A 651 11.46 10.47 4.57
N ARG A 652 10.75 9.41 4.14
CA ARG A 652 10.00 9.42 2.88
C ARG A 652 8.73 10.24 2.98
N ARG A 653 8.01 10.16 4.09
CA ARG A 653 6.87 11.05 4.35
C ARG A 653 7.30 12.51 4.36
N GLU A 654 8.39 12.84 5.05
CA GLU A 654 8.94 14.20 5.09
C GLU A 654 9.35 14.70 3.70
N ALA A 655 10.00 13.86 2.89
CA ALA A 655 10.34 14.18 1.51
C ALA A 655 9.10 14.39 0.61
N LEU A 656 8.06 13.57 0.74
CA LEU A 656 6.84 13.72 -0.07
C LEU A 656 6.11 15.03 0.24
N GLU A 657 5.96 15.37 1.52
CA GLU A 657 5.39 16.66 1.92
C GLU A 657 6.18 17.83 1.33
N ALA A 658 7.52 17.76 1.36
CA ALA A 658 8.39 18.77 0.75
C ALA A 658 8.26 18.85 -0.79
N LEU A 659 7.93 17.74 -1.45
CA LEU A 659 7.64 17.69 -2.89
C LEU A 659 6.23 18.20 -3.24
N GLY A 660 5.39 18.53 -2.26
CA GLY A 660 4.06 19.09 -2.48
C GLY A 660 3.07 18.10 -3.10
N TYR A 661 3.17 16.80 -2.79
CA TYR A 661 2.33 15.75 -3.42
C TYR A 661 0.81 15.95 -3.29
N ARG A 662 0.39 16.80 -2.36
CA ARG A 662 -1.01 17.15 -2.08
C ARG A 662 -1.53 18.28 -3.00
N ASP A 663 -0.63 19.00 -3.66
CA ASP A 663 -0.99 20.11 -4.53
C ASP A 663 -1.44 19.61 -5.90
N ALA A 664 -2.40 20.31 -6.51
CA ALA A 664 -2.89 19.97 -7.85
C ALA A 664 -1.79 20.05 -8.92
N ASP A 665 -0.82 20.94 -8.71
CA ASP A 665 0.32 21.19 -9.59
C ASP A 665 1.62 20.50 -9.08
N GLY A 666 1.59 19.91 -7.88
CA GLY A 666 2.72 19.21 -7.26
C GLY A 666 2.80 17.75 -7.71
N GLY A 667 3.48 17.50 -8.82
CA GLY A 667 3.63 16.16 -9.38
C GLY A 667 4.97 15.51 -9.00
N LEU A 668 4.93 14.43 -8.20
CA LEU A 668 6.08 13.53 -7.99
C LEU A 668 6.58 12.88 -9.29
N PHE A 669 5.66 12.67 -10.23
CA PHE A 669 5.92 12.08 -11.53
C PHE A 669 5.59 13.09 -12.61
N THR A 670 6.62 13.57 -13.30
CA THR A 670 6.42 14.36 -14.52
C THR A 670 5.92 13.46 -15.64
N THR A 671 4.72 13.71 -16.16
CA THR A 671 4.17 13.04 -17.35
C THR A 671 4.55 13.85 -18.59
N PRO A 672 4.87 13.20 -19.72
CA PRO A 672 5.11 13.93 -20.95
C PRO A 672 3.81 14.54 -21.47
N THR A 673 3.88 15.79 -21.87
CA THR A 673 2.77 16.46 -22.56
C THR A 673 2.59 15.89 -23.97
N VAL A 674 1.38 16.01 -24.52
CA VAL A 674 1.11 15.68 -25.93
C VAL A 674 2.05 16.45 -26.88
N GLY A 675 2.40 17.70 -26.55
CA GLY A 675 3.38 18.49 -27.31
C GLY A 675 4.78 17.85 -27.34
N GLN A 676 5.28 17.38 -26.19
CA GLN A 676 6.56 16.67 -26.11
C GLN A 676 6.53 15.35 -26.88
N LEU A 677 5.44 14.58 -26.76
CA LEU A 677 5.26 13.33 -27.52
C LEU A 677 5.27 13.58 -29.03
N THR A 678 4.58 14.63 -29.46
CA THR A 678 4.49 15.03 -30.88
C THR A 678 5.86 15.43 -31.43
N ALA A 679 6.66 16.17 -30.65
CA ALA A 679 8.02 16.57 -31.02
C ALA A 679 8.95 15.35 -31.14
N GLY A 680 8.96 14.45 -30.15
CA GLY A 680 9.79 13.24 -30.21
C GLY A 680 9.44 12.32 -31.37
N LEU A 681 8.16 12.22 -31.75
CA LEU A 681 7.72 11.49 -32.95
C LEU A 681 8.29 12.12 -34.22
N ALA A 682 8.29 13.45 -34.32
CA ALA A 682 8.87 14.16 -35.46
C ALA A 682 10.38 13.91 -35.56
N ASP A 683 11.10 14.00 -34.45
CA ASP A 683 12.56 13.81 -34.38
C ASP A 683 12.98 12.41 -34.81
N CYS A 684 12.21 11.39 -34.45
CA CYS A 684 12.46 9.99 -34.85
C CYS A 684 11.81 9.61 -36.18
N GLY A 685 11.07 10.52 -36.82
CA GLY A 685 10.38 10.24 -38.09
C GLY A 685 9.24 9.23 -37.99
N ALA A 686 8.63 9.06 -36.81
CA ALA A 686 7.45 8.22 -36.62
C ALA A 686 6.16 8.97 -36.99
N ASP A 687 5.19 8.26 -37.59
CA ASP A 687 3.96 8.88 -38.10
C ASP A 687 2.89 9.06 -37.02
N ALA A 688 2.82 8.13 -36.06
CA ALA A 688 1.92 8.24 -34.91
C ALA A 688 2.36 7.38 -33.71
N LEU A 689 2.05 7.89 -32.52
CA LEU A 689 1.94 7.14 -31.27
C LEU A 689 0.47 6.78 -31.04
N VAL A 690 0.19 5.52 -30.74
CA VAL A 690 -1.18 5.02 -30.56
C VAL A 690 -1.29 4.29 -29.22
N TYR A 691 -2.10 4.82 -28.32
CA TYR A 691 -2.51 4.11 -27.11
C TYR A 691 -3.75 3.27 -27.40
N LEU A 692 -3.69 1.98 -27.12
CA LEU A 692 -4.85 1.08 -27.25
C LEU A 692 -5.42 0.78 -25.87
N ILE A 693 -6.71 1.08 -25.69
CA ILE A 693 -7.44 0.91 -24.44
C ILE A 693 -8.60 -0.07 -24.64
N ALA A 694 -8.66 -1.10 -23.80
CA ALA A 694 -9.77 -2.04 -23.73
C ALA A 694 -11.05 -1.36 -23.18
N GLY A 695 -12.21 -1.68 -23.76
CA GLY A 695 -13.54 -1.31 -23.23
C GLY A 695 -13.98 -2.18 -22.04
N GLU A 696 -15.13 -1.89 -21.46
CA GLU A 696 -15.68 -2.64 -20.32
C GLU A 696 -17.14 -3.00 -20.54
N GLY A 697 -17.50 -4.25 -20.26
CA GLY A 697 -18.81 -4.79 -20.64
C GLY A 697 -19.08 -4.56 -22.13
N ALA A 698 -20.22 -3.92 -22.44
CA ALA A 698 -20.60 -3.59 -23.81
C ALA A 698 -19.98 -2.29 -24.34
N GLU A 699 -19.30 -1.49 -23.51
CA GLU A 699 -18.67 -0.25 -23.96
C GLU A 699 -17.51 -0.54 -24.93
N PRO A 700 -17.36 0.24 -26.02
CA PRO A 700 -16.24 0.08 -26.95
C PRO A 700 -14.92 0.44 -26.27
N GLY A 701 -13.83 -0.18 -26.71
CA GLY A 701 -12.49 0.29 -26.38
C GLY A 701 -12.16 1.59 -27.12
N GLN A 702 -10.94 2.11 -26.91
CA GLN A 702 -10.51 3.39 -27.50
C GLN A 702 -9.10 3.27 -28.07
N ALA A 703 -8.82 4.00 -29.15
CA ALA A 703 -7.47 4.33 -29.58
C ALA A 703 -7.22 5.83 -29.45
N LEU A 704 -6.16 6.22 -28.74
CA LEU A 704 -5.69 7.60 -28.71
C LEU A 704 -4.53 7.72 -29.69
N VAL A 705 -4.74 8.48 -30.76
CA VAL A 705 -3.75 8.70 -31.82
C VAL A 705 -3.13 10.08 -31.63
N ILE A 706 -1.82 10.13 -31.56
CA ILE A 706 -1.01 11.35 -31.50
C ILE A 706 -0.01 11.29 -32.65
N GLY A 707 0.13 12.35 -33.45
CA GLY A 707 1.24 12.42 -34.38
C GLY A 707 1.54 13.82 -34.89
N PRO A 708 2.76 14.05 -35.39
CA PRO A 708 3.22 15.38 -35.81
C PRO A 708 2.40 15.95 -36.97
N GLU A 709 1.97 15.09 -37.88
CA GLU A 709 1.15 15.48 -39.02
C GLU A 709 -0.31 15.11 -38.89
N THR A 710 -0.58 14.08 -38.09
CA THR A 710 -1.92 13.58 -37.84
C THR A 710 -2.62 14.37 -36.74
N GLY A 711 -1.94 15.09 -35.85
CA GLY A 711 -2.56 15.74 -34.68
C GLY A 711 -3.08 14.72 -33.67
N THR A 712 -4.03 15.12 -32.82
CA THR A 712 -4.64 14.23 -31.82
C THR A 712 -6.03 13.73 -32.25
N ALA A 713 -6.40 12.52 -31.83
CA ALA A 713 -7.74 11.98 -31.96
C ALA A 713 -8.00 10.84 -30.97
N ALA A 714 -9.24 10.72 -30.50
CA ALA A 714 -9.77 9.49 -29.88
C ALA A 714 -10.67 8.77 -30.89
N ILE A 715 -10.50 7.45 -31.02
CA ILE A 715 -11.31 6.60 -31.89
C ILE A 715 -11.95 5.50 -31.05
N ALA A 716 -13.28 5.38 -31.12
CA ALA A 716 -13.98 4.26 -30.51
C ALA A 716 -13.72 2.95 -31.29
N LEU A 717 -13.42 1.87 -30.58
CA LEU A 717 -13.09 0.55 -31.12
C LEU A 717 -14.09 -0.50 -30.59
N PRO A 718 -15.22 -0.75 -31.28
CA PRO A 718 -16.27 -1.65 -30.81
C PRO A 718 -15.83 -3.10 -30.60
N LEU A 719 -14.89 -3.59 -31.41
CA LEU A 719 -14.34 -4.93 -31.27
C LEU A 719 -13.37 -5.06 -30.09
N LEU A 720 -12.98 -3.95 -29.46
CA LEU A 720 -12.30 -3.94 -28.18
C LEU A 720 -13.26 -3.85 -26.98
N SER A 721 -14.57 -4.09 -27.15
CA SER A 721 -15.52 -4.28 -26.02
C SER A 721 -15.31 -5.65 -25.37
N GLY A 722 -15.91 -5.89 -24.19
CA GLY A 722 -15.85 -7.20 -23.51
C GLY A 722 -16.24 -8.36 -24.44
N PRO A 723 -17.45 -8.37 -25.03
CA PRO A 723 -17.85 -9.41 -26.00
C PRO A 723 -17.00 -9.42 -27.28
N GLY A 724 -16.51 -8.27 -27.72
CA GLY A 724 -15.70 -8.14 -28.93
C GLY A 724 -14.30 -8.75 -28.82
N ARG A 725 -13.76 -8.85 -27.60
CA ARG A 725 -12.40 -9.35 -27.32
C ARG A 725 -12.30 -10.87 -27.13
N ARG A 726 -13.36 -11.63 -27.39
CA ARG A 726 -13.36 -13.09 -27.21
C ARG A 726 -12.13 -13.81 -27.82
N PRO A 727 -11.61 -13.46 -29.02
CA PRO A 727 -10.40 -14.09 -29.55
C PRO A 727 -9.16 -13.90 -28.67
N LEU A 728 -9.03 -12.74 -28.00
CA LEU A 728 -7.96 -12.49 -27.02
C LEU A 728 -8.14 -13.35 -25.77
N ASP A 729 -9.36 -13.48 -25.27
CA ASP A 729 -9.63 -14.34 -24.12
C ASP A 729 -9.32 -15.81 -24.45
N THR A 730 -9.77 -16.33 -25.59
CA THR A 730 -9.47 -17.68 -26.06
C THR A 730 -7.95 -17.93 -26.19
N TYR A 731 -7.20 -16.97 -26.73
CA TYR A 731 -5.75 -17.08 -26.84
C TYR A 731 -5.07 -17.15 -25.47
N LEU A 732 -5.50 -16.32 -24.53
CA LEU A 732 -4.92 -16.31 -23.18
C LEU A 732 -5.23 -17.60 -22.42
N ASP A 733 -6.45 -18.14 -22.56
CA ASP A 733 -6.81 -19.44 -21.99
C ASP A 733 -5.94 -20.56 -22.60
N ALA A 734 -5.80 -20.60 -23.93
CA ALA A 734 -4.99 -21.59 -24.62
C ALA A 734 -3.48 -21.47 -24.31
N ALA A 735 -2.98 -20.24 -24.06
CA ALA A 735 -1.60 -20.00 -23.65
C ALA A 735 -1.35 -20.46 -22.22
N ALA A 736 -2.32 -20.30 -21.31
CA ALA A 736 -2.21 -20.77 -19.93
C ALA A 736 -2.25 -22.31 -19.82
N ASP A 737 -3.00 -22.98 -20.71
CA ASP A 737 -3.07 -24.44 -20.79
C ASP A 737 -1.85 -25.08 -21.47
N ARG A 738 -0.97 -24.28 -22.08
CA ARG A 738 0.22 -24.75 -22.80
C ARG A 738 1.38 -24.94 -21.82
N ASP A 739 1.87 -26.18 -21.71
CA ASP A 739 3.13 -26.49 -21.04
C ASP A 739 4.28 -26.46 -22.08
N PRO A 740 5.21 -25.49 -22.01
CA PRO A 740 6.34 -25.44 -22.92
C PRO A 740 7.39 -26.53 -22.66
N ASP A 741 7.44 -27.10 -21.45
CA ASP A 741 8.42 -28.11 -21.04
C ASP A 741 7.92 -29.55 -21.30
N ASP A 742 6.60 -29.76 -21.31
CA ASP A 742 5.94 -31.01 -21.76
C ASP A 742 4.91 -30.75 -22.87
N PRO A 743 5.35 -30.64 -24.14
CA PRO A 743 4.48 -30.22 -25.23
C PRO A 743 3.47 -31.32 -25.61
N ASP A 744 2.28 -31.26 -25.00
CA ASP A 744 1.10 -31.93 -25.55
C ASP A 744 0.81 -31.34 -26.94
N ARG A 745 0.99 -32.17 -27.98
CA ARG A 745 0.71 -31.81 -29.37
C ARG A 745 -0.69 -31.25 -29.58
N ARG A 746 -1.66 -31.65 -28.75
CA ARG A 746 -3.02 -31.09 -28.81
C ARG A 746 -3.08 -29.68 -28.25
N ALA A 747 -2.48 -29.43 -27.09
CA ALA A 747 -2.42 -28.10 -26.48
C ALA A 747 -1.70 -27.11 -27.42
N GLU A 748 -0.58 -27.52 -28.02
CA GLU A 748 0.16 -26.71 -28.99
C GLU A 748 -0.71 -26.34 -30.20
N ALA A 749 -1.45 -27.29 -30.77
CA ALA A 749 -2.32 -27.05 -31.92
C ALA A 749 -3.49 -26.10 -31.59
N VAL A 750 -4.08 -26.24 -30.39
CA VAL A 750 -5.16 -25.35 -29.91
C VAL A 750 -4.62 -23.92 -29.72
N TRP A 751 -3.45 -23.78 -29.13
CA TRP A 751 -2.79 -22.48 -28.96
C TRP A 751 -2.44 -21.82 -30.31
N GLU A 752 -1.87 -22.58 -31.26
CA GLU A 752 -1.55 -22.05 -32.60
C GLU A 752 -2.82 -21.60 -33.37
N GLU A 753 -3.93 -22.32 -33.24
CA GLU A 753 -5.23 -21.93 -33.82
C GLU A 753 -5.76 -20.64 -33.18
N ALA A 754 -5.72 -20.55 -31.85
CA ALA A 754 -6.13 -19.35 -31.12
C ALA A 754 -5.25 -18.14 -31.45
N LEU A 755 -3.94 -18.32 -31.64
CA LEU A 755 -3.02 -17.27 -32.10
C LEU A 755 -3.37 -16.80 -33.52
N SER A 756 -3.76 -17.71 -34.41
CA SER A 756 -4.20 -17.35 -35.77
C SER A 756 -5.51 -16.56 -35.72
N GLU A 757 -6.49 -16.97 -34.91
CA GLU A 757 -7.75 -16.26 -34.72
C GLU A 757 -7.52 -14.86 -34.12
N LEU A 758 -6.59 -14.75 -33.17
CA LEU A 758 -6.18 -13.47 -32.59
C LEU A 758 -5.62 -12.51 -33.65
N CYS A 759 -4.76 -13.01 -34.55
CA CYS A 759 -4.18 -12.20 -35.62
C CYS A 759 -5.24 -11.76 -36.65
N ASP A 760 -6.22 -12.61 -36.94
CA ASP A 760 -7.35 -12.29 -37.82
C ASP A 760 -8.25 -11.20 -37.22
N TRP A 761 -8.43 -11.23 -35.90
CA TRP A 761 -9.19 -10.24 -35.15
C TRP A 761 -8.46 -8.89 -35.01
N ALA A 762 -7.14 -8.90 -34.79
CA ALA A 762 -6.36 -7.72 -34.45
C ALA A 762 -6.48 -6.58 -35.50
N PHE A 763 -6.50 -6.92 -36.79
CA PHE A 763 -6.57 -5.92 -37.84
C PHE A 763 -7.90 -5.14 -37.85
N PRO A 764 -9.09 -5.79 -37.98
CA PRO A 764 -10.36 -5.07 -37.90
C PRO A 764 -10.60 -4.46 -36.50
N ALA A 765 -10.03 -5.03 -35.43
CA ALA A 765 -10.28 -4.56 -34.08
C ALA A 765 -9.66 -3.21 -33.75
N ALA A 766 -8.46 -2.92 -34.24
CA ALA A 766 -7.75 -1.67 -33.94
C ALA A 766 -7.02 -1.07 -35.13
N LEU A 767 -6.25 -1.85 -35.89
CA LEU A 767 -5.36 -1.27 -36.90
C LEU A 767 -6.12 -0.67 -38.08
N SER A 768 -7.16 -1.32 -38.58
CA SER A 768 -7.97 -0.80 -39.69
C SER A 768 -8.50 0.63 -39.46
N PRO A 769 -9.22 0.92 -38.36
CA PRO A 769 -9.70 2.29 -38.09
C PRO A 769 -8.58 3.28 -37.79
N VAL A 770 -7.49 2.87 -37.12
CA VAL A 770 -6.32 3.72 -36.89
C VAL A 770 -5.64 4.11 -38.20
N LEU A 771 -5.38 3.13 -39.07
CA LEU A 771 -4.76 3.37 -40.38
C LEU A 771 -5.66 4.20 -41.28
N ALA A 772 -6.98 4.02 -41.23
CA ALA A 772 -7.92 4.85 -41.98
C ALA A 772 -7.79 6.33 -41.57
N LEU A 773 -7.74 6.61 -40.26
CA LEU A 773 -7.52 7.97 -39.75
C LEU A 773 -6.16 8.52 -40.18
N VAL A 774 -5.08 7.81 -39.90
CA VAL A 774 -3.70 8.25 -40.16
C VAL A 774 -3.50 8.50 -41.67
N ASN A 775 -3.91 7.57 -42.53
CA ASN A 775 -3.81 7.74 -43.98
C ASN A 775 -4.65 8.92 -44.48
N SER A 776 -5.86 9.14 -43.96
CA SER A 776 -6.69 10.26 -44.39
C SER A 776 -6.04 11.62 -44.08
N ARG A 777 -5.37 11.73 -42.93
CA ARG A 777 -4.69 12.96 -42.50
C ARG A 777 -3.36 13.16 -43.23
N ILE A 778 -2.61 12.08 -43.48
CA ILE A 778 -1.37 12.12 -44.28
C ILE A 778 -1.67 12.44 -45.75
N ALA A 779 -2.71 11.85 -46.35
CA ALA A 779 -3.07 12.10 -47.75
C ALA A 779 -3.47 13.56 -48.03
N ALA A 780 -3.88 14.31 -47.00
CA ALA A 780 -4.14 15.74 -47.10
C ALA A 780 -2.86 16.59 -47.20
N ARG A 781 -1.65 16.00 -47.03
CA ARG A 781 -0.35 16.67 -47.08
C ARG A 781 0.54 16.13 -48.21
N PRO A 782 0.85 16.94 -49.23
CA PRO A 782 1.67 16.51 -50.38
C PRO A 782 3.07 16.01 -49.98
N ASP A 783 3.72 16.69 -49.03
CA ASP A 783 5.13 16.47 -48.68
C ASP A 783 5.40 15.08 -48.07
N ARG A 784 4.43 14.52 -47.33
CA ARG A 784 4.55 13.18 -46.73
C ARG A 784 4.25 12.06 -47.71
N ARG A 785 3.40 12.31 -48.72
CA ARG A 785 3.06 11.35 -49.77
C ARG A 785 4.29 10.89 -50.56
N ASP A 786 5.29 11.76 -50.67
CA ASP A 786 6.52 11.51 -51.42
C ASP A 786 7.66 10.94 -50.56
N ARG A 787 7.48 10.81 -49.23
CA ARG A 787 8.52 10.26 -48.34
C ARG A 787 8.60 8.73 -48.47
N PRO A 788 9.76 8.16 -48.84
CA PRO A 788 9.94 6.73 -49.03
C PRO A 788 9.93 5.96 -47.71
N GLY A 789 9.41 4.73 -47.72
CA GLY A 789 9.38 3.81 -46.56
C GLY A 789 7.97 3.46 -46.07
N PRO A 790 7.82 2.44 -45.19
CA PRO A 790 6.53 2.09 -44.60
C PRO A 790 6.04 3.16 -43.62
N MET A 791 4.76 3.11 -43.27
CA MET A 791 4.23 3.92 -42.17
C MET A 791 4.80 3.41 -40.84
N ARG A 792 5.28 4.30 -39.98
CA ARG A 792 5.94 3.97 -38.71
C ARG A 792 5.00 4.30 -37.54
N LEU A 793 4.60 3.29 -36.79
CA LEU A 793 3.72 3.42 -35.62
C LEU A 793 4.46 3.03 -34.35
N VAL A 794 4.29 3.82 -33.29
CA VAL A 794 4.62 3.45 -31.92
C VAL A 794 3.33 3.03 -31.22
N LEU A 795 3.26 1.80 -30.72
CA LEU A 795 2.09 1.26 -30.05
C LEU A 795 2.33 1.16 -28.54
N VAL A 796 1.36 1.64 -27.77
CA VAL A 796 1.29 1.49 -26.32
C VAL A 796 0.00 0.73 -26.02
N ALA A 797 0.08 -0.60 -25.89
CA ALA A 797 -1.10 -1.42 -25.66
C ALA A 797 -1.37 -1.57 -24.15
N CYS A 798 -2.56 -1.17 -23.68
CA CYS A 798 -2.86 -1.12 -22.26
C CYS A 798 -3.50 -2.41 -21.74
N GLY A 799 -3.01 -2.89 -20.60
CA GLY A 799 -3.45 -4.14 -19.97
C GLY A 799 -3.32 -5.32 -20.94
N ARG A 800 -4.27 -6.25 -20.89
CA ARG A 800 -4.27 -7.51 -21.67
C ARG A 800 -4.12 -7.35 -23.20
N LEU A 801 -4.29 -6.15 -23.76
CA LEU A 801 -3.99 -5.88 -25.17
C LEU A 801 -2.48 -5.99 -25.49
N GLY A 802 -1.64 -5.97 -24.46
CA GLY A 802 -0.20 -6.09 -24.55
C GLY A 802 0.28 -7.39 -25.20
N VAL A 803 -0.45 -8.50 -25.06
CA VAL A 803 -0.03 -9.77 -25.65
C VAL A 803 -0.27 -9.86 -27.15
N VAL A 804 -1.14 -9.01 -27.71
CA VAL A 804 -1.59 -9.10 -29.10
C VAL A 804 -0.47 -8.70 -30.06
N PRO A 805 0.02 -9.59 -30.94
CA PRO A 805 1.11 -9.27 -31.86
C PRO A 805 0.58 -8.39 -32.99
N TRP A 806 0.36 -7.10 -32.73
CA TRP A 806 -0.27 -6.16 -33.67
C TRP A 806 0.47 -6.09 -35.01
N HIS A 807 1.79 -6.25 -34.99
CA HIS A 807 2.61 -6.30 -36.20
C HIS A 807 2.30 -7.53 -37.09
N ALA A 808 1.76 -8.60 -36.51
CA ALA A 808 1.34 -9.82 -37.20
C ALA A 808 -0.17 -9.88 -37.49
N ALA A 809 -0.91 -8.79 -37.30
CA ALA A 809 -2.33 -8.74 -37.62
C ALA A 809 -2.57 -9.06 -39.12
N ARG A 810 -3.55 -9.93 -39.41
CA ARG A 810 -3.82 -10.39 -40.77
C ARG A 810 -4.58 -9.35 -41.57
N LEU A 811 -4.04 -8.98 -42.72
CA LEU A 811 -4.66 -8.02 -43.62
C LEU A 811 -5.81 -8.67 -44.42
N PRO A 812 -6.82 -7.89 -44.84
CA PRO A 812 -7.89 -8.41 -45.68
C PRO A 812 -7.33 -8.99 -46.99
N ARG A 813 -7.91 -10.10 -47.46
CA ARG A 813 -7.49 -10.78 -48.71
C ARG A 813 -7.54 -9.91 -49.98
N THR A 814 -8.20 -8.76 -49.91
CA THR A 814 -8.23 -7.77 -50.99
C THR A 814 -6.93 -6.98 -51.11
N MET A 815 -6.07 -7.02 -50.10
CA MET A 815 -4.74 -6.41 -50.10
C MET A 815 -3.70 -7.38 -50.66
N PRO A 816 -2.64 -6.88 -51.31
CA PRO A 816 -1.57 -7.73 -51.86
C PRO A 816 -0.67 -8.34 -50.78
N PHE A 817 -0.84 -7.93 -49.52
CA PHE A 817 -0.06 -8.37 -48.37
C PHE A 817 -0.95 -9.16 -47.41
N SER A 818 -0.35 -10.10 -46.69
CA SER A 818 -1.03 -10.97 -45.73
C SER A 818 -0.98 -10.44 -44.30
N TYR A 819 0.08 -9.72 -43.91
CA TYR A 819 0.30 -9.28 -42.53
C TYR A 819 0.69 -7.81 -42.41
N ALA A 820 0.37 -7.19 -41.27
CA ALA A 820 0.56 -5.76 -41.05
C ALA A 820 2.03 -5.29 -41.17
N CYS A 821 3.00 -6.10 -40.72
CA CYS A 821 4.45 -5.81 -40.85
C CYS A 821 4.90 -5.60 -42.29
N GLN A 822 4.15 -6.09 -43.29
CA GLN A 822 4.46 -5.89 -44.70
C GLN A 822 4.19 -4.46 -45.16
N VAL A 823 3.28 -3.74 -44.49
CA VAL A 823 2.91 -2.35 -44.82
C VAL A 823 3.25 -1.33 -43.74
N LEU A 824 3.55 -1.79 -42.52
CA LEU A 824 3.88 -0.97 -41.35
C LEU A 824 5.25 -1.36 -40.78
N ALA A 825 5.94 -0.38 -40.20
CA ALA A 825 6.96 -0.62 -39.18
C ALA A 825 6.33 -0.31 -37.81
N VAL A 826 6.29 -1.31 -36.94
CA VAL A 826 5.66 -1.20 -35.62
C VAL A 826 6.74 -1.30 -34.56
N SER A 827 6.87 -0.28 -33.73
CA SER A 827 7.61 -0.34 -32.48
C SER A 827 6.63 -0.28 -31.32
N TYR A 828 6.97 -0.94 -30.23
CA TYR A 828 6.19 -0.95 -29.00
C TYR A 828 6.88 -0.01 -28.01
N ALA A 829 6.09 0.48 -27.05
CA ALA A 829 6.62 1.21 -25.92
C ALA A 829 5.78 0.92 -24.68
N ALA A 830 6.44 0.85 -23.53
CA ALA A 830 5.74 0.77 -22.26
C ALA A 830 5.01 2.07 -21.92
N SER A 831 5.39 3.23 -22.48
CA SER A 831 4.67 4.49 -22.33
C SER A 831 5.20 5.51 -23.33
N GLY A 832 4.46 6.61 -23.54
CA GLY A 832 4.99 7.76 -24.27
C GLY A 832 6.25 8.33 -23.63
N GLY A 833 6.33 8.34 -22.30
CA GLY A 833 7.51 8.80 -21.56
C GLY A 833 8.72 7.88 -21.73
N GLN A 834 8.52 6.56 -21.78
CA GLN A 834 9.59 5.61 -22.09
C GLN A 834 10.05 5.79 -23.55
N PHE A 835 9.10 5.91 -24.48
CA PHE A 835 9.39 6.23 -25.88
C PHE A 835 10.28 7.48 -26.00
N LEU A 836 9.93 8.60 -25.33
CA LEU A 836 10.72 9.82 -25.41
C LEU A 836 12.16 9.65 -24.88
N ARG A 837 12.34 8.88 -23.79
CA ARG A 837 13.68 8.61 -23.26
C ARG A 837 14.51 7.76 -24.21
N ALA A 838 13.92 6.73 -24.80
CA ALA A 838 14.59 5.91 -25.82
C ALA A 838 14.90 6.71 -27.09
N ALA A 839 13.95 7.55 -27.51
CA ALA A 839 14.07 8.46 -28.65
C ALA A 839 15.24 9.45 -28.50
N ALA A 840 15.46 9.98 -27.30
CA ALA A 840 16.47 10.97 -27.00
C ALA A 840 17.91 10.42 -26.92
N ARG A 841 18.10 9.10 -26.81
CA ARG A 841 19.43 8.47 -26.73
C ARG A 841 20.02 8.31 -28.11
N ASP A 842 21.28 8.68 -28.33
CA ASP A 842 22.06 8.42 -29.54
C ASP A 842 22.40 6.92 -29.70
N ARG A 843 22.57 6.49 -30.96
CA ARG A 843 22.77 5.07 -31.32
C ARG A 843 24.25 4.78 -31.24
N ARG A 844 24.65 3.84 -30.41
CA ARG A 844 26.01 3.26 -30.47
C ARG A 844 26.11 2.30 -31.63
N ALA A 845 27.23 2.33 -32.35
CA ALA A 845 27.42 1.37 -33.44
C ALA A 845 27.56 -0.04 -32.84
N PRO A 846 26.70 -1.02 -33.20
CA PRO A 846 26.62 -2.30 -32.49
C PRO A 846 27.96 -3.06 -32.38
N GLY A 847 28.87 -2.88 -33.34
CA GLY A 847 30.20 -3.49 -33.36
C GLY A 847 31.30 -2.77 -32.54
N GLU A 848 31.01 -1.66 -31.86
CA GLU A 848 32.02 -0.91 -31.09
C GLU A 848 32.48 -1.67 -29.83
N ALA A 849 31.53 -2.12 -29.02
CA ALA A 849 31.74 -2.89 -27.81
C ALA A 849 30.59 -3.88 -27.54
N PRO A 850 30.45 -4.91 -28.39
CA PRO A 850 29.42 -5.94 -28.23
C PRO A 850 29.77 -6.96 -27.15
N VAL A 851 28.76 -7.40 -26.42
CA VAL A 851 28.80 -8.52 -25.47
C VAL A 851 27.77 -9.55 -25.91
N LEU A 852 28.18 -10.81 -26.03
CA LEU A 852 27.30 -11.92 -26.36
C LEU A 852 27.32 -12.93 -25.20
N VAL A 853 26.14 -13.34 -24.75
CA VAL A 853 25.94 -14.33 -23.69
C VAL A 853 25.35 -15.58 -24.32
N ALA A 854 25.99 -16.73 -24.15
CA ALA A 854 25.47 -18.02 -24.63
C ALA A 854 25.32 -18.99 -23.45
N ASP A 855 24.11 -19.54 -23.31
CA ASP A 855 23.82 -20.72 -22.50
C ASP A 855 24.61 -20.86 -21.17
N PRO A 856 24.48 -19.92 -20.22
CA PRO A 856 25.25 -19.97 -18.96
C PRO A 856 24.99 -21.19 -18.07
N ARG A 857 24.02 -22.05 -18.42
CA ARG A 857 23.66 -23.29 -17.70
C ARG A 857 23.91 -24.57 -18.51
N MET A 858 24.36 -24.46 -19.76
CA MET A 858 24.63 -25.59 -20.65
C MET A 858 23.37 -26.43 -20.98
N GLU A 859 22.21 -25.80 -21.05
CA GLU A 859 20.90 -26.41 -21.31
C GLU A 859 20.41 -26.19 -22.76
N LEU A 860 20.98 -25.23 -23.48
CA LEU A 860 20.57 -24.73 -24.80
C LEU A 860 21.70 -24.84 -25.85
N THR A 861 21.94 -26.05 -26.35
CA THR A 861 22.96 -26.31 -27.40
C THR A 861 22.87 -25.43 -28.67
N ARG A 862 21.69 -24.88 -28.98
CA ARG A 862 21.50 -23.96 -30.12
C ARG A 862 21.98 -22.53 -29.84
N ALA A 863 21.98 -22.10 -28.58
CA ALA A 863 22.43 -20.77 -28.18
C ALA A 863 23.94 -20.58 -28.41
N GLU A 864 24.75 -21.62 -28.17
CA GLU A 864 26.18 -21.60 -28.52
C GLU A 864 26.41 -21.41 -30.03
N GLN A 865 25.61 -22.07 -30.88
CA GLN A 865 25.72 -21.97 -32.33
C GLN A 865 25.34 -20.57 -32.83
N GLU A 866 24.25 -20.02 -32.29
CA GLU A 866 23.78 -18.66 -32.58
C GLU A 866 24.86 -17.62 -32.22
N VAL A 867 25.38 -17.67 -30.99
CA VAL A 867 26.39 -16.70 -30.51
C VAL A 867 27.72 -16.85 -31.24
N THR A 868 28.14 -18.09 -31.54
CA THR A 868 29.37 -18.34 -32.32
C THR A 868 29.26 -17.72 -33.71
N TRP A 869 28.13 -17.95 -34.41
CA TRP A 869 27.89 -17.35 -35.71
C TRP A 869 27.85 -15.82 -35.64
N LEU A 870 27.15 -15.25 -34.65
CA LEU A 870 27.07 -13.80 -34.48
C LEU A 870 28.44 -13.16 -34.29
N ARG A 871 29.32 -13.81 -33.53
CA ARG A 871 30.67 -13.34 -33.33
C ARG A 871 31.48 -13.40 -34.62
N GLU A 872 31.40 -14.48 -35.38
CA GLU A 872 32.21 -14.67 -36.58
C GLU A 872 31.75 -13.80 -37.76
N ALA A 873 30.44 -13.74 -38.00
CA ALA A 873 29.86 -13.07 -39.16
C ALA A 873 29.56 -11.58 -38.93
N CYS A 874 29.13 -11.19 -37.72
CA CYS A 874 28.62 -9.84 -37.45
C CYS A 874 29.52 -9.04 -36.49
N TYR A 875 30.03 -9.67 -35.43
CA TYR A 875 30.71 -8.99 -34.31
C TYR A 875 32.05 -9.64 -33.92
N PRO A 876 33.10 -9.58 -34.77
CA PRO A 876 34.39 -10.26 -34.52
C PRO A 876 35.13 -9.83 -33.26
N ARG A 877 34.75 -8.67 -32.70
CA ARG A 877 35.32 -8.07 -31.48
C ARG A 877 34.45 -8.29 -30.24
N ALA A 878 33.40 -9.11 -30.33
CA ALA A 878 32.52 -9.32 -29.19
C ALA A 878 33.20 -10.07 -28.05
N ARG A 879 32.90 -9.60 -26.84
CA ARG A 879 33.25 -10.27 -25.58
C ARG A 879 32.22 -11.38 -25.33
N LEU A 880 32.70 -12.55 -24.94
CA LEU A 880 31.85 -13.71 -24.69
C LEU A 880 31.68 -13.92 -23.18
N LEU A 881 30.43 -14.14 -22.76
CA LEU A 881 30.05 -14.59 -21.42
C LEU A 881 29.23 -15.87 -21.57
N GLY A 882 29.31 -16.76 -20.58
CA GLY A 882 28.65 -18.07 -20.65
C GLY A 882 29.65 -19.22 -20.73
N ASP A 883 29.13 -20.43 -20.61
CA ASP A 883 29.88 -21.66 -20.84
C ASP A 883 29.68 -22.14 -22.28
N PHE A 884 30.75 -22.65 -22.89
CA PHE A 884 30.79 -23.07 -24.30
C PHE A 884 31.46 -24.42 -24.39
N TYR A 885 30.94 -25.34 -25.20
CA TYR A 885 31.59 -26.61 -25.50
C TYR A 885 32.86 -26.40 -26.33
N GLU A 886 32.78 -25.61 -27.40
CA GLU A 886 33.91 -25.30 -28.30
C GLU A 886 33.96 -23.79 -28.64
N PRO A 887 34.40 -22.93 -27.70
CA PRO A 887 34.37 -21.49 -27.91
C PRO A 887 35.37 -21.02 -28.98
N SER A 888 34.91 -20.15 -29.88
CA SER A 888 35.77 -19.50 -30.89
C SER A 888 36.86 -18.60 -30.26
N VAL A 889 36.61 -18.03 -29.09
CA VAL A 889 37.57 -17.32 -28.22
C VAL A 889 37.21 -17.62 -26.77
N ARG A 890 38.22 -17.68 -25.89
CA ARG A 890 38.00 -17.91 -24.45
C ARG A 890 36.98 -16.91 -23.87
N PRO A 891 35.86 -17.39 -23.27
CA PRO A 891 34.92 -16.54 -22.55
C PRO A 891 35.60 -15.75 -21.43
N GLU A 892 35.14 -14.53 -21.18
CA GLU A 892 35.67 -13.67 -20.12
C GLU A 892 35.15 -14.06 -18.73
N GLY A 893 33.99 -14.73 -18.67
CA GLY A 893 33.35 -15.18 -17.44
C GLY A 893 32.15 -16.09 -17.72
N PRO A 894 31.61 -16.75 -16.70
CA PRO A 894 30.51 -17.71 -16.82
C PRO A 894 29.15 -17.07 -17.18
N GLY A 895 29.03 -15.74 -17.17
CA GLY A 895 27.80 -15.05 -17.54
C GLY A 895 26.79 -15.00 -16.40
N THR A 896 27.23 -14.61 -15.21
CA THR A 896 26.36 -14.38 -14.04
C THR A 896 25.53 -13.10 -14.18
N PRO A 897 24.44 -12.92 -13.40
CA PRO A 897 23.72 -11.65 -13.33
C PRO A 897 24.61 -10.44 -13.06
N ASP A 898 25.59 -10.55 -12.17
CA ASP A 898 26.49 -9.44 -11.82
C ASP A 898 27.41 -9.03 -12.97
N GLU A 899 27.85 -9.99 -13.79
CA GLU A 899 28.67 -9.71 -14.98
C GLU A 899 27.85 -9.02 -16.07
N VAL A 900 26.59 -9.41 -16.26
CA VAL A 900 25.68 -8.75 -17.20
C VAL A 900 25.37 -7.31 -16.73
N LEU A 901 25.08 -7.11 -15.44
CA LEU A 901 24.87 -5.78 -14.87
C LEU A 901 26.13 -4.91 -14.97
N ALA A 902 27.31 -5.48 -14.70
CA ALA A 902 28.58 -4.79 -14.89
C ALA A 902 28.82 -4.39 -16.36
N ALA A 903 28.42 -5.24 -17.31
CA ALA A 903 28.48 -4.91 -18.73
C ALA A 903 27.57 -3.73 -19.10
N LEU A 904 26.33 -3.67 -18.58
CA LEU A 904 25.40 -2.56 -18.80
C LEU A 904 25.93 -1.22 -18.28
N ARG A 905 26.67 -1.23 -17.17
CA ARG A 905 27.33 -0.04 -16.59
C ARG A 905 28.60 0.39 -17.36
N GLY A 906 29.16 -0.51 -18.16
CA GLY A 906 30.35 -0.28 -18.97
C GLY A 906 30.05 0.36 -20.34
N PRO A 907 31.08 0.50 -21.21
CA PRO A 907 30.91 0.99 -22.57
C PRO A 907 30.29 -0.11 -23.44
N LEU A 908 29.01 -0.41 -23.27
CA LEU A 908 28.26 -1.42 -24.04
C LEU A 908 27.63 -0.79 -25.29
N SER A 909 27.79 -1.39 -26.47
CA SER A 909 27.07 -1.00 -27.70
C SER A 909 25.96 -1.98 -28.09
N LEU A 910 26.17 -3.26 -27.80
CA LEU A 910 25.23 -4.36 -28.05
C LEU A 910 25.33 -5.37 -26.92
N LEU A 911 24.21 -5.80 -26.37
CA LEU A 911 24.09 -7.00 -25.55
C LEU A 911 23.17 -7.99 -26.26
N HIS A 912 23.68 -9.16 -26.61
CA HIS A 912 22.85 -10.27 -27.09
C HIS A 912 22.87 -11.38 -26.05
N VAL A 913 21.70 -11.81 -25.58
CA VAL A 913 21.56 -12.88 -24.59
C VAL A 913 20.77 -14.03 -25.20
N ALA A 914 21.44 -15.15 -25.41
CA ALA A 914 20.84 -16.42 -25.81
C ALA A 914 20.80 -17.34 -24.59
N SER A 915 19.65 -17.36 -23.89
CA SER A 915 19.42 -18.10 -22.64
C SER A 915 17.94 -18.46 -22.47
N HIS A 916 17.61 -19.22 -21.42
CA HIS A 916 16.22 -19.30 -20.98
C HIS A 916 15.75 -17.96 -20.42
N GLY A 917 14.49 -17.65 -20.69
CA GLY A 917 13.74 -16.56 -20.08
C GLY A 917 12.46 -17.14 -19.50
N SER A 918 11.94 -16.51 -18.45
CA SER A 918 10.69 -16.92 -17.82
C SER A 918 9.87 -15.71 -17.41
N ALA A 919 8.57 -15.74 -17.71
CA ALA A 919 7.61 -14.76 -17.23
C ALA A 919 6.96 -15.27 -15.93
N GLY A 920 7.31 -14.64 -14.80
CA GLY A 920 6.72 -15.02 -13.53
C GLY A 920 5.32 -14.45 -13.32
N ILE A 921 4.57 -15.03 -12.37
CA ILE A 921 3.20 -14.59 -12.01
C ILE A 921 3.16 -13.10 -11.65
N ARG A 922 4.25 -12.60 -11.08
CA ARG A 922 4.49 -11.17 -10.84
C ARG A 922 5.61 -10.70 -11.76
N PRO A 923 5.50 -9.52 -12.39
CA PRO A 923 6.54 -9.01 -13.27
C PRO A 923 7.94 -8.92 -12.65
N THR A 924 8.01 -8.67 -11.34
CA THR A 924 9.25 -8.54 -10.56
C THR A 924 10.12 -9.78 -10.57
N VAL A 925 9.50 -10.96 -10.68
CA VAL A 925 10.20 -12.25 -10.65
C VAL A 925 10.42 -12.83 -12.04
N SER A 926 9.95 -12.18 -13.10
CA SER A 926 10.37 -12.51 -14.47
C SER A 926 11.87 -12.33 -14.60
N ALA A 927 12.54 -13.29 -15.23
CA ALA A 927 14.00 -13.35 -15.20
C ALA A 927 14.62 -13.99 -16.44
N LEU A 928 15.85 -13.57 -16.72
CA LEU A 928 16.79 -14.33 -17.55
C LEU A 928 17.52 -15.34 -16.66
N HIS A 929 17.60 -16.59 -17.13
CA HIS A 929 18.30 -17.66 -16.45
C HIS A 929 19.77 -17.60 -16.84
N LEU A 930 20.61 -17.15 -15.92
CA LEU A 930 22.04 -16.95 -16.08
C LEU A 930 22.83 -17.90 -15.15
N ALA A 931 24.15 -17.81 -15.17
CA ALA A 931 25.01 -18.66 -14.35
C ALA A 931 24.88 -18.34 -12.86
N LEU A 932 24.99 -19.38 -12.03
CA LEU A 932 25.11 -19.23 -10.58
C LEU A 932 26.46 -18.57 -10.21
N PRO A 933 26.50 -17.67 -9.21
CA PRO A 933 27.77 -17.14 -8.69
C PRO A 933 28.65 -18.27 -8.13
N ASP A 934 29.97 -18.21 -8.38
CA ASP A 934 30.94 -19.26 -8.04
C ASP A 934 30.74 -19.87 -6.62
N GLY A 935 30.53 -21.20 -6.57
CA GLY A 935 30.56 -21.99 -5.32
C GLY A 935 29.22 -22.47 -4.76
N ARG A 936 28.09 -22.28 -5.45
CA ARG A 936 26.79 -22.84 -5.04
C ARG A 936 26.23 -23.77 -6.12
N GLU A 937 26.15 -25.07 -5.84
CA GLU A 937 25.36 -26.00 -6.64
C GLU A 937 23.86 -25.78 -6.36
N PRO A 938 22.98 -25.93 -7.37
CA PRO A 938 21.54 -25.82 -7.16
C PRO A 938 21.05 -27.04 -6.36
N GLY A 939 20.60 -26.80 -5.11
CA GLY A 939 19.78 -27.78 -4.37
C GLY A 939 20.35 -28.41 -3.11
N MET A 940 21.41 -27.89 -2.48
CA MET A 940 21.69 -28.19 -1.07
C MET A 940 21.24 -27.02 -0.20
N GLY A 941 20.00 -27.09 0.28
CA GLY A 941 19.65 -26.43 1.53
C GLY A 941 20.47 -27.04 2.67
N ASP A 942 20.71 -26.26 3.72
CA ASP A 942 21.42 -26.64 4.94
C ASP A 942 20.82 -27.90 5.60
N GLU A 943 21.24 -29.08 5.16
CA GLU A 943 21.08 -30.33 5.90
C GLU A 943 22.46 -30.86 6.29
N ASP A 944 23.08 -30.21 7.28
CA ASP A 944 24.15 -30.86 8.02
C ASP A 944 24.04 -30.55 9.52
N PHE A 945 23.20 -31.32 10.21
CA PHE A 945 23.45 -31.79 11.58
C PHE A 945 22.51 -32.96 11.97
N GLY A 946 22.99 -34.20 11.77
CA GLY A 946 22.83 -35.29 12.75
C GLY A 946 21.71 -36.34 12.60
N GLY A 947 22.00 -37.42 11.86
CA GLY A 947 21.97 -38.80 12.41
C GLY A 947 20.69 -39.66 12.31
N GLY A 948 20.78 -40.77 11.56
CA GLY A 948 20.01 -42.00 11.83
C GLY A 948 19.44 -42.71 10.61
N ARG A 949 20.14 -43.73 10.12
CA ARG A 949 19.65 -44.71 9.13
C ARG A 949 18.46 -45.51 9.70
N ASP A 950 17.41 -45.69 8.92
CA ASP A 950 16.85 -47.02 8.57
C ASP A 950 15.79 -46.91 7.46
N GLY A 951 15.81 -47.89 6.55
CA GLY A 951 15.16 -47.83 5.24
C GLY A 951 13.72 -48.34 5.15
N GLY A 952 13.04 -47.94 4.07
CA GLY A 952 11.77 -48.49 3.63
C GLY A 952 11.42 -47.99 2.23
N ALA A 953 11.47 -48.88 1.24
CA ALA A 953 11.08 -48.61 -0.13
C ALA A 953 9.55 -48.41 -0.25
N GLY A 954 9.13 -47.38 -0.99
CA GLY A 954 7.74 -47.16 -1.36
C GLY A 954 7.62 -46.17 -2.53
N SER A 955 7.21 -46.69 -3.70
CA SER A 955 6.95 -45.95 -4.93
C SER A 955 5.70 -45.07 -4.81
N GLY A 956 5.77 -43.80 -5.23
CA GLY A 956 4.60 -42.93 -5.41
C GLY A 956 4.99 -41.56 -5.97
N GLY A 957 4.28 -41.11 -7.01
CA GLY A 957 4.59 -39.97 -7.88
C GLY A 957 4.98 -38.66 -7.19
N GLY A 958 6.02 -38.03 -7.74
CA GLY A 958 6.50 -36.70 -7.34
C GLY A 958 5.57 -35.62 -7.88
N ARG A 959 4.86 -34.98 -6.94
CA ARG A 959 4.18 -33.70 -7.08
C ARG A 959 5.24 -32.59 -7.00
N SER A 960 5.16 -31.59 -7.87
CA SER A 960 5.84 -30.30 -7.71
C SER A 960 5.36 -29.65 -6.40
N GLY A 961 6.22 -29.68 -5.39
CA GLY A 961 5.96 -29.08 -4.09
C GLY A 961 6.12 -27.57 -4.17
N GLY A 962 5.00 -26.85 -4.01
CA GLY A 962 5.01 -25.47 -3.55
C GLY A 962 5.45 -25.45 -2.10
N GLY A 963 6.68 -25.00 -1.86
CA GLY A 963 7.21 -24.69 -0.54
C GLY A 963 7.44 -23.19 -0.44
N SER A 964 6.71 -22.56 0.47
CA SER A 964 6.91 -21.17 0.89
C SER A 964 8.32 -20.98 1.48
N GLY A 965 9.06 -20.00 0.97
CA GLY A 965 10.40 -19.62 1.46
C GLY A 965 11.61 -20.00 0.59
N GLY A 966 11.41 -20.33 -0.70
CA GLY A 966 12.53 -20.59 -1.62
C GLY A 966 13.34 -19.33 -1.92
N GLY A 967 14.55 -19.22 -1.36
CA GLY A 967 15.52 -18.20 -1.75
C GLY A 967 15.67 -18.18 -3.27
N HIS A 968 15.52 -16.99 -3.87
CA HIS A 968 15.67 -16.81 -5.31
C HIS A 968 16.98 -17.45 -5.79
N ASP A 969 16.88 -18.30 -6.81
CA ASP A 969 18.04 -18.81 -7.55
C ASP A 969 18.96 -17.63 -7.89
N ALA A 970 20.17 -17.64 -7.31
CA ALA A 970 21.10 -16.52 -7.38
C ALA A 970 21.59 -16.24 -8.82
N GLY A 971 21.41 -17.21 -9.73
CA GLY A 971 21.69 -17.08 -11.16
C GLY A 971 20.56 -16.45 -11.97
N MET A 972 19.45 -16.03 -11.34
CA MET A 972 18.36 -15.35 -12.02
C MET A 972 18.59 -13.84 -12.08
N LEU A 973 18.67 -13.26 -13.29
CA LEU A 973 18.60 -11.81 -13.47
C LEU A 973 17.13 -11.41 -13.58
N THR A 974 16.53 -11.11 -12.43
CA THR A 974 15.14 -10.69 -12.32
C THR A 974 14.94 -9.23 -12.72
N VAL A 975 13.71 -8.85 -13.09
CA VAL A 975 13.33 -7.44 -13.30
C VAL A 975 13.66 -6.59 -12.07
N THR A 976 13.41 -7.09 -10.86
CA THR A 976 13.78 -6.41 -9.60
C THR A 976 15.29 -6.15 -9.54
N ARG A 977 16.12 -7.17 -9.77
CA ARG A 977 17.58 -7.02 -9.73
C ARG A 977 18.10 -6.08 -10.81
N LEU A 978 17.47 -6.08 -11.99
CA LEU A 978 17.80 -5.17 -13.07
C LEU A 978 17.44 -3.71 -12.75
N LEU A 979 16.34 -3.46 -12.05
CA LEU A 979 15.91 -2.10 -11.66
C LEU A 979 16.61 -1.58 -10.39
N ASP A 980 16.85 -2.46 -9.41
CA ASP A 980 17.56 -2.14 -8.16
C ASP A 980 19.08 -2.05 -8.37
N GLY A 981 19.59 -2.77 -9.37
CA GLY A 981 21.00 -2.83 -9.72
C GLY A 981 21.58 -1.55 -10.35
N GLY A 982 20.96 -0.39 -10.18
CA GLY A 982 21.50 0.92 -10.54
C GLY A 982 21.89 1.06 -12.02
N GLY A 983 21.04 1.71 -12.82
CA GLY A 983 21.51 2.51 -13.95
C GLY A 983 22.53 3.55 -13.45
N PRO A 984 23.41 4.08 -14.32
CA PRO A 984 24.64 4.78 -13.93
C PRO A 984 24.40 5.76 -12.77
N GLU A 985 24.81 5.33 -11.59
CA GLU A 985 24.78 6.12 -10.37
C GLU A 985 25.72 7.33 -10.55
N ASP A 986 25.28 8.49 -10.08
CA ASP A 986 26.01 9.77 -10.00
C ASP A 986 26.22 10.60 -11.28
N GLY A 987 25.45 10.40 -12.36
CA GLY A 987 25.56 11.23 -13.56
C GLY A 987 24.25 11.52 -14.32
N PRO A 988 24.19 12.60 -15.14
CA PRO A 988 23.10 12.78 -16.09
C PRO A 988 23.02 11.55 -17.00
N ALA A 989 21.80 11.14 -17.37
CA ALA A 989 21.56 10.01 -18.26
C ALA A 989 22.50 10.06 -19.46
N ALA A 990 23.18 8.94 -19.74
CA ALA A 990 24.12 8.86 -20.85
C ALA A 990 23.42 9.33 -22.14
N PRO A 991 24.06 10.20 -22.94
CA PRO A 991 23.45 10.76 -24.15
C PRO A 991 23.20 9.67 -25.21
N ASP A 992 23.80 8.50 -25.07
CA ASP A 992 23.70 7.35 -25.95
C ASP A 992 23.25 6.08 -25.21
N GLY A 993 22.80 5.06 -25.95
CA GLY A 993 22.34 3.79 -25.37
C GLY A 993 22.59 2.58 -26.27
N PRO A 994 22.76 1.37 -25.70
CA PRO A 994 23.00 0.15 -26.45
C PRO A 994 21.73 -0.42 -27.09
N LEU A 995 21.94 -1.31 -28.06
CA LEU A 995 20.94 -2.30 -28.50
C LEU A 995 21.00 -3.52 -27.56
N VAL A 996 19.86 -3.98 -27.05
CA VAL A 996 19.76 -5.25 -26.31
C VAL A 996 18.90 -6.22 -27.12
N VAL A 997 19.37 -7.47 -27.27
CA VAL A 997 18.65 -8.53 -27.97
C VAL A 997 18.51 -9.70 -27.02
N LEU A 998 17.27 -9.99 -26.65
CA LEU A 998 16.92 -11.09 -25.75
C LEU A 998 16.44 -12.25 -26.62
N SER A 999 17.38 -13.10 -27.06
CA SER A 999 17.09 -14.40 -27.70
C SER A 999 16.70 -15.42 -26.61
N ALA A 1000 15.65 -15.07 -25.88
CA ALA A 1000 15.15 -15.79 -24.73
C ALA A 1000 13.63 -15.70 -24.73
N CYS A 1001 12.99 -16.79 -24.32
CA CYS A 1001 11.54 -16.94 -24.35
C CYS A 1001 10.84 -16.03 -23.33
N GLU A 1002 9.66 -15.50 -23.68
CA GLU A 1002 8.77 -14.74 -22.79
C GLU A 1002 9.39 -13.49 -22.14
N THR A 1003 10.41 -12.92 -22.79
CA THR A 1003 11.12 -11.73 -22.29
C THR A 1003 10.33 -10.43 -22.46
N ASP A 1004 9.28 -10.45 -23.26
CA ASP A 1004 8.28 -9.39 -23.39
C ASP A 1004 6.86 -9.86 -23.03
N LEU A 1005 6.74 -10.61 -21.92
CA LEU A 1005 5.45 -11.09 -21.38
C LEU A 1005 5.39 -10.99 -19.85
N SER A 1006 4.17 -10.87 -19.31
CA SER A 1006 3.82 -11.10 -17.91
C SER A 1006 2.59 -12.02 -17.86
N THR A 1007 2.62 -13.08 -17.04
CA THR A 1007 1.65 -14.20 -17.11
C THR A 1007 0.30 -13.93 -16.42
N ARG A 1008 0.20 -12.90 -15.57
CA ARG A 1008 -1.07 -12.55 -14.88
C ARG A 1008 -1.42 -11.08 -15.04
N ASP A 1009 -0.50 -10.21 -14.69
CA ASP A 1009 -0.62 -8.76 -14.88
C ASP A 1009 -0.09 -8.42 -16.28
N HIS A 1010 -0.88 -8.72 -17.32
CA HIS A 1010 -0.54 -8.61 -18.74
C HIS A 1010 -0.29 -7.17 -19.24
N ASP A 1011 0.15 -6.25 -18.37
CA ASP A 1011 0.53 -4.89 -18.73
C ASP A 1011 1.97 -4.87 -19.28
N GLU A 1012 2.14 -4.36 -20.50
CA GLU A 1012 3.46 -4.18 -21.16
C GLU A 1012 4.39 -3.28 -20.33
N ALA A 1013 3.87 -2.58 -19.32
CA ALA A 1013 4.65 -1.71 -18.45
C ALA A 1013 5.77 -2.41 -17.66
N LEU A 1014 5.75 -3.74 -17.50
CA LEU A 1014 6.79 -4.48 -16.77
C LEU A 1014 7.10 -5.82 -17.42
N THR A 1015 7.96 -5.76 -18.41
CA THR A 1015 8.60 -6.93 -19.01
C THR A 1015 10.11 -6.81 -18.82
N LEU A 1016 10.86 -7.90 -19.02
CA LEU A 1016 12.32 -7.81 -19.02
C LEU A 1016 12.78 -6.79 -20.08
N ALA A 1017 12.18 -6.82 -21.27
CA ALA A 1017 12.51 -5.88 -22.35
C ALA A 1017 12.32 -4.41 -21.94
N THR A 1018 11.19 -4.07 -21.32
CA THR A 1018 10.90 -2.69 -20.91
C THR A 1018 11.74 -2.25 -19.71
N ALA A 1019 12.15 -3.18 -18.84
CA ALA A 1019 13.11 -2.93 -17.77
C ALA A 1019 14.53 -2.61 -18.30
N PHE A 1020 14.98 -3.22 -19.40
CA PHE A 1020 16.23 -2.84 -20.07
C PHE A 1020 16.15 -1.42 -20.68
N VAL A 1021 15.03 -1.06 -21.32
CA VAL A 1021 14.83 0.32 -21.83
C VAL A 1021 14.85 1.34 -20.68
N ALA A 1022 14.22 1.01 -19.55
CA ALA A 1022 14.25 1.83 -18.35
C ALA A 1022 15.70 2.00 -17.82
N ASN A 1023 16.52 0.96 -17.90
CA ASN A 1023 17.93 0.95 -17.49
C ASN A 1023 18.94 1.49 -18.51
N GLY A 1024 18.49 2.19 -19.55
CA GLY A 1024 19.40 2.91 -20.46
C GLY A 1024 19.52 2.30 -21.86
N ALA A 1025 18.97 1.12 -22.12
CA ALA A 1025 18.94 0.59 -23.49
C ALA A 1025 18.17 1.56 -24.42
N ARG A 1026 18.73 1.82 -25.61
CA ARG A 1026 18.04 2.63 -26.62
C ARG A 1026 16.96 1.79 -27.31
N ASP A 1027 17.33 0.56 -27.68
CA ASP A 1027 16.50 -0.37 -28.43
C ASP A 1027 16.59 -1.75 -27.79
N VAL A 1028 15.47 -2.46 -27.70
CA VAL A 1028 15.39 -3.83 -27.18
C VAL A 1028 14.56 -4.70 -28.12
N VAL A 1029 15.09 -5.86 -28.49
CA VAL A 1029 14.34 -6.93 -29.15
C VAL A 1029 14.07 -8.03 -28.14
N GLY A 1030 12.81 -8.41 -27.97
CA GLY A 1030 12.38 -9.47 -27.06
C GLY A 1030 11.30 -10.35 -27.68
N SER A 1031 10.91 -11.42 -26.98
CA SER A 1031 9.93 -12.40 -27.46
C SER A 1031 8.71 -12.53 -26.53
N ARG A 1032 7.53 -12.79 -27.11
CA ARG A 1032 6.26 -12.88 -26.37
C ARG A 1032 5.86 -14.28 -25.92
N TRP A 1033 6.45 -15.32 -26.51
CA TRP A 1033 6.15 -16.71 -26.17
C TRP A 1033 7.36 -17.57 -26.47
N THR A 1034 7.38 -18.77 -25.90
CA THR A 1034 8.39 -19.79 -26.20
C THR A 1034 8.32 -20.21 -27.67
N THR A 1035 9.42 -19.98 -28.38
CA THR A 1035 9.64 -20.32 -29.80
C THR A 1035 10.56 -21.54 -29.92
N ARG A 1036 10.55 -22.20 -31.08
CA ARG A 1036 11.51 -23.29 -31.34
C ARG A 1036 12.91 -22.72 -31.51
N ASP A 1037 13.87 -23.21 -30.74
CA ASP A 1037 15.26 -22.72 -30.70
C ASP A 1037 15.88 -22.52 -32.10
N SER A 1038 15.69 -23.45 -33.03
CA SER A 1038 16.31 -23.35 -34.36
C SER A 1038 15.70 -22.25 -35.25
N ALA A 1039 14.41 -21.96 -35.08
CA ALA A 1039 13.76 -20.86 -35.78
C ALA A 1039 14.16 -19.51 -35.16
N SER A 1040 14.29 -19.45 -33.82
CA SER A 1040 14.78 -18.27 -33.10
C SER A 1040 16.20 -17.89 -33.53
N ALA A 1041 17.12 -18.85 -33.51
CA ALA A 1041 18.52 -18.62 -33.89
C ALA A 1041 18.64 -18.12 -35.33
N LEU A 1042 17.87 -18.69 -36.27
CA LEU A 1042 17.82 -18.22 -37.65
C LEU A 1042 17.26 -16.80 -37.76
N MET A 1043 16.16 -16.51 -37.05
CA MET A 1043 15.54 -15.19 -37.04
C MET A 1043 16.51 -14.12 -36.50
N MET A 1044 17.22 -14.41 -35.40
CA MET A 1044 18.23 -13.51 -34.83
C MET A 1044 19.46 -13.35 -35.73
N ALA A 1045 19.88 -14.40 -36.43
CA ALA A 1045 20.97 -14.32 -37.39
C ALA A 1045 20.63 -13.36 -38.56
N VAL A 1046 19.43 -13.51 -39.15
CA VAL A 1046 18.96 -12.63 -40.24
C VAL A 1046 18.75 -11.20 -39.74
N PHE A 1047 18.19 -11.02 -38.53
CA PHE A 1047 18.09 -9.71 -37.89
C PHE A 1047 19.46 -9.03 -37.76
N HIS A 1048 20.45 -9.72 -37.20
CA HIS A 1048 21.78 -9.16 -36.99
C HIS A 1048 22.53 -8.93 -38.30
N HIS A 1049 22.28 -9.71 -39.36
CA HIS A 1049 22.75 -9.37 -40.70
C HIS A 1049 22.26 -7.98 -41.13
N HIS A 1050 20.96 -7.71 -41.02
CA HIS A 1050 20.41 -6.41 -41.39
C HIS A 1050 20.96 -5.26 -40.53
N VAL A 1051 21.22 -5.51 -39.23
CA VAL A 1051 21.82 -4.51 -38.33
C VAL A 1051 23.29 -4.26 -38.67
N ALA A 1052 24.13 -5.31 -38.69
CA ALA A 1052 25.58 -5.17 -38.74
C ALA A 1052 26.12 -5.02 -40.16
N VAL A 1053 25.47 -5.64 -41.15
CA VAL A 1053 25.96 -5.71 -42.54
C VAL A 1053 25.23 -4.70 -43.43
N GLU A 1054 23.91 -4.64 -43.36
CA GLU A 1054 23.13 -3.67 -44.14
C GLU A 1054 22.98 -2.29 -43.48
N GLY A 1055 23.36 -2.15 -42.20
CA GLY A 1055 23.31 -0.89 -41.46
C GLY A 1055 21.88 -0.39 -41.19
N ARG A 1056 20.91 -1.29 -41.11
CA ARG A 1056 19.50 -0.95 -40.81
C ARG A 1056 19.35 -0.55 -39.34
N SER A 1057 18.36 0.30 -39.06
CA SER A 1057 17.89 0.51 -37.68
C SER A 1057 17.39 -0.80 -37.08
N PRO A 1058 17.43 -1.00 -35.74
CA PRO A 1058 16.88 -2.22 -35.12
C PRO A 1058 15.41 -2.47 -35.47
N ALA A 1059 14.57 -1.43 -35.47
CA ALA A 1059 13.18 -1.55 -35.89
C ALA A 1059 13.02 -2.04 -37.34
N ASP A 1060 13.81 -1.48 -38.27
CA ASP A 1060 13.75 -1.88 -39.69
C ASP A 1060 14.39 -3.26 -39.90
N ALA A 1061 15.49 -3.57 -39.22
CA ALA A 1061 16.15 -4.87 -39.29
C ALA A 1061 15.23 -6.00 -38.81
N LEU A 1062 14.48 -5.77 -37.72
CA LEU A 1062 13.51 -6.76 -37.23
C LEU A 1062 12.40 -6.97 -38.26
N ARG A 1063 11.87 -5.87 -38.81
CA ARG A 1063 10.85 -5.95 -39.86
C ARG A 1063 11.38 -6.70 -41.08
N GLU A 1064 12.57 -6.40 -41.59
CA GLU A 1064 13.14 -7.09 -42.75
C GLU A 1064 13.38 -8.58 -42.46
N ALA A 1065 13.83 -8.95 -41.26
CA ALA A 1065 13.92 -10.36 -40.85
C ALA A 1065 12.54 -11.05 -40.82
N GLN A 1066 11.49 -10.38 -40.34
CA GLN A 1066 10.11 -10.91 -40.38
C GLN A 1066 9.62 -11.10 -41.82
N LEU A 1067 9.91 -10.15 -42.71
CA LEU A 1067 9.59 -10.27 -44.15
C LEU A 1067 10.33 -11.43 -44.80
N TRP A 1068 11.59 -11.64 -44.43
CA TRP A 1068 12.41 -12.74 -44.90
C TRP A 1068 11.83 -14.10 -44.46
N MET A 1069 11.40 -14.22 -43.20
CA MET A 1069 10.74 -15.44 -42.69
C MET A 1069 9.42 -15.72 -43.42
N LEU A 1070 8.67 -14.66 -43.75
CA LEU A 1070 7.41 -14.73 -44.48
C LEU A 1070 7.56 -15.07 -45.97
N ASP A 1071 8.71 -14.81 -46.59
CA ASP A 1071 8.92 -15.01 -48.02
C ASP A 1071 9.19 -16.50 -48.33
N PRO A 1072 8.27 -17.22 -49.02
CA PRO A 1072 8.52 -18.61 -49.41
C PRO A 1072 9.65 -18.74 -50.44
N GLY A 1073 10.00 -17.65 -51.13
CA GLY A 1073 11.10 -17.53 -52.09
C GLY A 1073 12.39 -16.95 -51.51
N ARG A 1074 12.48 -16.86 -50.17
CA ARG A 1074 13.64 -16.33 -49.44
C ARG A 1074 14.95 -16.91 -49.94
N ARG A 1075 15.98 -16.06 -49.96
CA ARG A 1075 17.36 -16.43 -50.30
C ARG A 1075 18.25 -16.16 -49.12
N ASP A 1076 19.34 -16.91 -49.02
CA ASP A 1076 20.40 -16.63 -48.07
C ASP A 1076 20.83 -15.14 -48.20
N PRO A 1077 20.80 -14.36 -47.10
CA PRO A 1077 21.28 -12.98 -47.09
C PRO A 1077 22.79 -12.85 -47.38
N GLY A 1078 23.51 -13.98 -47.43
CA GLY A 1078 24.90 -14.08 -47.87
C GLY A 1078 25.90 -14.23 -46.73
N THR A 1079 25.42 -14.26 -45.49
CA THR A 1079 26.23 -14.47 -44.28
C THR A 1079 25.89 -15.74 -43.53
N LEU A 1080 24.83 -16.47 -43.92
CA LEU A 1080 24.46 -17.71 -43.24
C LEU A 1080 25.39 -18.85 -43.67
N ASP A 1081 25.79 -19.69 -42.73
CA ASP A 1081 26.56 -20.89 -43.00
C ASP A 1081 26.10 -22.07 -42.13
N GLY A 1082 26.79 -23.21 -42.28
CA GLY A 1082 26.63 -24.37 -41.40
C GLY A 1082 25.18 -24.84 -41.22
N GLU A 1083 24.72 -24.80 -39.97
CA GLU A 1083 23.37 -25.22 -39.60
C GLU A 1083 22.30 -24.16 -39.89
N LEU A 1084 22.60 -22.88 -39.71
CA LEU A 1084 21.67 -21.80 -39.99
C LEU A 1084 21.28 -21.76 -41.47
N LEU A 1085 22.24 -22.00 -42.36
CA LEU A 1085 21.97 -22.14 -43.80
C LEU A 1085 21.07 -23.36 -44.12
N ARG A 1086 21.19 -24.46 -43.36
CA ARG A 1086 20.28 -25.61 -43.49
C ARG A 1086 18.88 -25.26 -43.01
N GLU A 1087 18.76 -24.62 -41.86
CA GLU A 1087 17.46 -24.18 -41.30
C GLU A 1087 16.75 -23.18 -42.23
N ALA A 1088 17.49 -22.33 -42.96
CA ALA A 1088 16.93 -21.40 -43.94
C ALA A 1088 16.09 -22.05 -45.05
N THR A 1089 16.32 -23.35 -45.33
CA THR A 1089 15.60 -24.12 -46.36
C THR A 1089 14.26 -24.68 -45.91
N ARG A 1090 13.91 -24.55 -44.62
CA ARG A 1090 12.65 -25.04 -44.06
C ARG A 1090 11.46 -24.37 -44.72
N GLN A 1091 10.34 -25.08 -44.82
CA GLN A 1091 9.10 -24.56 -45.42
C GLN A 1091 8.11 -23.99 -44.40
N ASP A 1092 8.35 -24.18 -43.10
CA ASP A 1092 7.44 -23.80 -42.02
C ASP A 1092 7.83 -22.48 -41.30
N LEU A 1093 8.78 -21.72 -41.86
CA LEU A 1093 9.26 -20.47 -41.26
C LEU A 1093 8.25 -19.31 -41.37
N ASP A 1094 7.28 -19.40 -42.28
CA ASP A 1094 6.20 -18.42 -42.47
C ASP A 1094 5.06 -18.57 -41.44
N ARG A 1095 5.05 -19.67 -40.67
CA ARG A 1095 4.07 -19.89 -39.59
C ARG A 1095 4.24 -18.85 -38.49
N LEU A 1096 3.11 -18.35 -37.97
CA LEU A 1096 3.08 -17.31 -36.93
C LEU A 1096 4.00 -17.57 -35.73
N PRO A 1097 4.04 -18.79 -35.13
CA PRO A 1097 4.90 -19.04 -33.98
C PRO A 1097 6.40 -18.82 -34.23
N SER A 1098 6.86 -18.87 -35.49
CA SER A 1098 8.28 -18.81 -35.85
C SER A 1098 8.86 -17.39 -35.91
N TRP A 1099 8.04 -16.37 -36.14
CA TRP A 1099 8.51 -14.99 -36.38
C TRP A 1099 7.71 -13.91 -35.64
N ALA A 1100 6.42 -14.14 -35.38
CA ALA A 1100 5.54 -13.13 -34.79
C ALA A 1100 5.76 -12.93 -33.28
N ALA A 1101 6.60 -13.77 -32.67
CA ALA A 1101 6.95 -13.68 -31.25
C ALA A 1101 7.79 -12.44 -30.97
N PHE A 1102 8.64 -12.05 -31.93
CA PHE A 1102 9.67 -11.05 -31.75
C PHE A 1102 9.13 -9.64 -31.98
N ILE A 1103 9.40 -8.75 -31.03
CA ILE A 1103 9.00 -7.35 -31.11
C ILE A 1103 10.17 -6.40 -30.84
N HIS A 1104 10.01 -5.16 -31.26
CA HIS A 1104 10.95 -4.07 -31.01
C HIS A 1104 10.35 -3.07 -30.01
N GLN A 1105 11.06 -2.83 -28.91
CA GLN A 1105 10.80 -1.79 -27.92
C GLN A 1105 11.90 -0.73 -28.01
N GLY A 1106 11.59 0.57 -28.06
CA GLY A 1106 12.61 1.62 -28.08
C GLY A 1106 12.43 2.68 -29.16
N ASN A 1107 13.53 3.12 -29.79
CA ASN A 1107 13.53 4.21 -30.74
C ASN A 1107 13.00 3.74 -32.11
N PRO A 1108 11.84 4.25 -32.57
CA PRO A 1108 11.23 3.80 -33.81
C PRO A 1108 11.92 4.37 -35.06
N GLY A 1109 12.92 5.24 -34.94
CA GLY A 1109 13.53 5.96 -36.04
C GLY A 1109 14.52 5.16 -36.88
N CYS A 1110 14.78 5.66 -38.09
CA CYS A 1110 15.75 5.09 -39.03
C CYS A 1110 17.19 5.52 -38.69
#